data_AF-A0A2N0HJX1-F1
#
_entry.id   AF-A0A2N0HJX1-F1
#
_cell.length_a   1.000
_cell.length_b   1.000
_cell.length_c   1.000
_cell.angle_alpha   90.00
_cell.angle_beta   90.00
_cell.angle_gamma   90.00
#
_symmetry.space_group_name_H-M   'P 1'
#
loop_
_entity.id
_entity.type
_entity.pdbx_description
1 polymer ?
#
loop_
_entity_poly.entity_id
_entity_poly.type
_entity_poly.pdbx_seq_one_letter_code
_entity_poly.pdbx_strand_id
1 'polypeptide(L)'
;MRTMMRLALAGLLATTATSALAQTAPIVLPGAPGQPGRTITPADAIRLANASYSPADVAFMQHMIVHHQQAVDMAALVKTRTNNPDVVSAAGRIDASQADEMKFMRKWLADRSEPLAMPAMNHAAHAGHDMAAMPAMAPMKGMATPEQMAALANASGTAFDRLFLQLMIAHHRGALDMVQDLLKSQGSAYDPAMFQFTTDVTTDQKAEIDRMNKILAGLSGDPRATLKPGFRDAGEAALNMRKIASLAKPDGFFDPKNPGALFPLKAKKDDEAKKPAPKKVPAKKADVEPPKPEFAERWALLGFMNTDIAFSGDVMVAGSYHGFNTYRLGTDGVPSLVSSVVCPGGQGDVSIVGNLLVMSVEEPRGRKDCGLQGVTGRVSADRFRGIRLFDIADLANPRQVGQVQTCRGSHTHSVVDANSQRIVLYASGTGHVRDSAELAGCVAEGGDDTALFSIDVIEVPVANPAAARIVDRPRVFAAEGKIAGLWRGGDHGEGTQNTEVTDQCHDITVFPAKKLAAGACSGNGILMDIADPLKPKRIDDVSDKSFAYWHSATFNNDGTKVLFTDEWGGGMRPRCQAGDPQAWGADAFYGIENGKLVYRGHFKLPAPQTDKENCVAHNGSIVPVPGRDIFVQAWYQGGISVIDFTDATKPREIAYFDRGPIDKDQLILGGYWSAYWYKGRIYATEIGRGIDVFKLEPSAFLSAEEIAAAEAAIYPGNGFNPQTQTQVTWPEGVAAKIAASRK
;
A
#
# COMPACT_ATOMS: atom_id res chain seq x y z
N MET A 1 46.85 -63.52 47.23
CA MET A 1 46.34 -63.61 45.84
C MET A 1 44.91 -63.07 45.88
N ARG A 2 44.63 -61.90 45.29
CA ARG A 2 44.27 -61.63 43.86
C ARG A 2 42.84 -62.07 43.50
N THR A 3 42.03 -61.09 43.03
CA THR A 3 40.76 -61.23 42.23
C THR A 3 39.59 -61.95 42.92
N MET A 4 38.28 -61.68 42.71
CA MET A 4 37.45 -60.81 41.83
C MET A 4 36.09 -60.59 42.57
N MET A 5 35.16 -59.66 42.28
CA MET A 5 35.05 -58.47 41.41
C MET A 5 33.99 -57.50 42.02
N ARG A 6 33.48 -56.49 41.29
CA ARG A 6 32.42 -55.53 41.69
C ARG A 6 31.03 -55.95 41.19
N LEU A 7 29.97 -55.65 41.93
CA LEU A 7 28.64 -55.36 41.37
C LEU A 7 28.19 -53.96 41.83
N ALA A 8 27.59 -53.18 40.93
CA ALA A 8 27.25 -51.78 41.15
C ALA A 8 25.73 -51.55 41.15
N LEU A 9 25.32 -50.45 41.79
CA LEU A 9 23.95 -50.06 42.07
C LEU A 9 23.24 -49.50 40.82
N ALA A 10 22.03 -49.99 40.52
CA ALA A 10 21.10 -49.41 39.54
C ALA A 10 19.66 -49.82 39.92
N GLY A 11 18.63 -48.98 39.81
CA GLY A 11 18.61 -47.54 39.55
C GLY A 11 17.18 -47.03 39.78
N LEU A 12 17.00 -45.91 40.47
CA LEU A 12 15.68 -45.41 40.86
C LEU A 12 15.58 -43.90 40.62
N LEU A 13 15.07 -43.50 39.44
CA LEU A 13 14.65 -42.13 39.12
C LEU A 13 13.89 -42.14 37.78
N ALA A 14 12.59 -42.43 37.83
CA ALA A 14 11.69 -42.26 36.70
C ALA A 14 11.10 -40.84 36.74
N THR A 15 11.78 -39.88 36.11
CA THR A 15 11.25 -38.53 35.91
C THR A 15 10.25 -38.53 34.76
N THR A 16 8.97 -38.29 35.06
CA THR A 16 7.92 -38.09 34.06
C THR A 16 8.11 -36.74 33.37
N ALA A 17 8.89 -36.71 32.29
CA ALA A 17 8.94 -35.56 31.40
C ALA A 17 7.66 -35.50 30.54
N THR A 18 6.65 -34.77 31.02
CA THR A 18 5.52 -34.36 30.18
C THR A 18 6.00 -33.32 29.18
N SER A 19 6.40 -33.77 27.98
CA SER A 19 6.61 -32.90 26.83
C SER A 19 5.30 -32.20 26.48
N ALA A 20 5.18 -30.92 26.83
CA ALA A 20 4.11 -30.08 26.32
C ALA A 20 4.31 -29.91 24.81
N LEU A 21 3.52 -30.63 24.01
CA LEU A 21 3.42 -30.40 22.57
C LEU A 21 2.79 -29.02 22.37
N ALA A 22 3.60 -28.04 22.00
CA ALA A 22 3.10 -26.78 21.47
C ALA A 22 2.40 -27.09 20.13
N GLN A 23 1.08 -27.22 20.17
CA GLN A 23 0.27 -27.50 18.98
C GLN A 23 0.28 -26.27 18.09
N THR A 24 1.06 -26.31 17.00
CA THR A 24 1.10 -25.25 16.01
C THR A 24 -0.26 -25.12 15.33
N ALA A 25 -0.73 -23.90 15.15
CA ALA A 25 -2.01 -23.64 14.48
C ALA A 25 -2.00 -24.22 13.05
N PRO A 26 -3.11 -24.83 12.58
CA PRO A 26 -3.19 -25.40 11.24
C PRO A 26 -3.11 -24.31 10.17
N ILE A 27 -2.34 -24.58 9.11
CA ILE A 27 -2.39 -23.82 7.87
C ILE A 27 -3.36 -24.53 6.92
N VAL A 28 -4.48 -23.87 6.61
CA VAL A 28 -5.59 -24.42 5.82
C VAL A 28 -5.54 -23.86 4.41
N LEU A 29 -5.57 -24.74 3.41
CA LEU A 29 -5.87 -24.42 2.02
C LEU A 29 -7.34 -24.79 1.76
N PRO A 30 -8.26 -23.82 1.57
CA PRO A 30 -9.64 -24.11 1.23
C PRO A 30 -9.76 -24.79 -0.14
N GLY A 31 -10.86 -25.52 -0.36
CA GLY A 31 -11.28 -25.92 -1.70
C GLY A 31 -12.14 -24.86 -2.37
N ALA A 32 -12.58 -25.12 -3.60
CA ALA A 32 -13.63 -24.34 -4.26
C ALA A 32 -14.93 -24.30 -3.41
N PRO A 33 -15.83 -23.31 -3.61
CA PRO A 33 -17.05 -23.14 -2.82
C PRO A 33 -17.82 -24.45 -2.55
N GLY A 34 -18.06 -24.73 -1.27
CA GLY A 34 -18.73 -25.93 -0.76
C GLY A 34 -17.82 -27.15 -0.57
N GLN A 35 -16.66 -27.22 -1.23
CA GLN A 35 -15.73 -28.34 -1.13
C GLN A 35 -14.96 -28.33 0.21
N PRO A 36 -14.47 -29.49 0.69
CA PRO A 36 -13.58 -29.53 1.85
C PRO A 36 -12.23 -28.87 1.53
N GLY A 37 -11.69 -28.14 2.50
CA GLY A 37 -10.28 -27.72 2.49
C GLY A 37 -9.35 -28.84 2.97
N ARG A 38 -8.05 -28.53 3.02
CA ARG A 38 -7.02 -29.43 3.56
C ARG A 38 -5.94 -28.64 4.31
N THR A 39 -5.33 -29.26 5.32
CA THR A 39 -4.12 -28.71 5.94
C THR A 39 -2.93 -28.84 4.99
N ILE A 40 -2.05 -27.84 4.95
CA ILE A 40 -0.82 -27.80 4.16
C ILE A 40 0.39 -27.45 5.04
N THR A 41 1.62 -27.67 4.54
CA THR A 41 2.82 -27.26 5.27
C THR A 41 3.18 -25.79 5.01
N PRO A 42 3.97 -25.13 5.89
CA PRO A 42 4.49 -23.78 5.61
C PRO A 42 5.25 -23.68 4.28
N ALA A 43 5.99 -24.74 3.90
CA ALA A 43 6.72 -24.80 2.64
C ALA A 43 5.79 -24.91 1.41
N ASP A 44 4.61 -25.53 1.56
CA ASP A 44 3.58 -25.54 0.53
C ASP A 44 2.91 -24.17 0.41
N ALA A 45 2.60 -23.54 1.54
CA ALA A 45 1.93 -22.23 1.60
C ALA A 45 2.67 -21.14 0.82
N ILE A 46 4.01 -21.12 0.89
CA ILE A 46 4.84 -20.12 0.19
C ILE A 46 5.16 -20.47 -1.27
N ARG A 47 4.67 -21.61 -1.80
CA ARG A 47 5.10 -22.15 -3.10
C ARG A 47 4.74 -21.27 -4.31
N LEU A 48 3.64 -20.50 -4.23
CA LEU A 48 3.17 -19.60 -5.30
C LEU A 48 4.16 -18.42 -5.56
N ALA A 49 5.06 -18.12 -4.62
CA ALA A 49 5.89 -16.92 -4.64
C ALA A 49 7.04 -16.87 -5.70
N ASN A 50 7.06 -17.74 -6.73
CA ASN A 50 8.24 -18.00 -7.57
C ASN A 50 7.97 -18.14 -9.11
N ALA A 51 7.57 -17.08 -9.85
CA ALA A 51 7.33 -17.12 -11.32
C ALA A 51 7.72 -15.82 -12.10
N SER A 52 7.82 -15.86 -13.46
CA SER A 52 8.61 -14.97 -14.36
C SER A 52 7.86 -14.12 -15.45
N TYR A 53 8.55 -13.61 -16.50
CA TYR A 53 8.31 -12.33 -17.24
C TYR A 53 7.59 -12.31 -18.63
N SER A 54 7.42 -11.11 -19.25
CA SER A 54 6.59 -10.87 -20.47
C SER A 54 7.14 -9.88 -21.56
N PRO A 55 6.49 -9.76 -22.75
CA PRO A 55 6.96 -8.97 -23.91
C PRO A 55 7.01 -7.44 -23.79
N ALA A 56 6.29 -6.81 -22.85
CA ALA A 56 6.29 -5.34 -22.73
C ALA A 56 7.68 -4.77 -22.35
N ASP A 57 8.54 -5.62 -21.78
CA ASP A 57 9.94 -5.35 -21.42
C ASP A 57 10.80 -4.95 -22.65
N VAL A 58 10.51 -5.53 -23.82
CA VAL A 58 11.31 -5.32 -25.04
C VAL A 58 11.15 -3.89 -25.59
N ALA A 59 9.91 -3.39 -25.62
CA ALA A 59 9.61 -2.07 -26.20
C ALA A 59 10.21 -0.92 -25.38
N PHE A 60 10.23 -1.04 -24.05
CA PHE A 60 10.82 -0.02 -23.18
C PHE A 60 12.33 0.09 -23.36
N MET A 61 13.05 -1.04 -23.45
CA MET A 61 14.50 -1.04 -23.65
C MET A 61 14.90 -0.31 -24.94
N GLN A 62 14.10 -0.43 -26.00
CA GLN A 62 14.35 0.28 -27.27
C GLN A 62 14.11 1.79 -27.16
N HIS A 63 13.09 2.22 -26.41
CA HIS A 63 12.79 3.65 -26.23
C HIS A 63 13.76 4.34 -25.27
N MET A 64 14.12 3.71 -24.17
CA MET A 64 15.00 4.32 -23.17
C MET A 64 16.44 4.50 -23.67
N ILE A 65 16.91 3.69 -24.65
CA ILE A 65 18.18 3.95 -25.37
C ILE A 65 18.19 5.33 -26.04
N VAL A 66 17.06 5.77 -26.60
CA VAL A 66 16.97 7.08 -27.29
C VAL A 66 16.90 8.23 -26.30
N HIS A 67 16.22 8.01 -25.16
CA HIS A 67 16.14 8.98 -24.06
C HIS A 67 17.51 9.28 -23.46
N HIS A 68 18.24 8.22 -23.06
CA HIS A 68 19.57 8.33 -22.46
C HIS A 68 20.62 9.02 -23.33
N GLN A 69 20.52 8.92 -24.66
CA GLN A 69 21.44 9.57 -25.57
C GLN A 69 21.38 11.11 -25.44
N GLN A 70 20.20 11.70 -25.23
CA GLN A 70 20.08 13.16 -25.10
C GLN A 70 20.65 13.69 -23.78
N ALA A 71 20.61 12.91 -22.69
CA ALA A 71 21.27 13.27 -21.44
C ALA A 71 22.79 13.37 -21.60
N VAL A 72 23.40 12.41 -22.31
CA VAL A 72 24.83 12.42 -22.67
C VAL A 72 25.18 13.63 -23.52
N ASP A 73 24.37 13.93 -24.54
CA ASP A 73 24.59 15.09 -25.42
C ASP A 73 24.49 16.43 -24.66
N MET A 74 23.59 16.56 -23.68
CA MET A 74 23.53 17.72 -22.77
C MET A 74 24.76 17.81 -21.85
N ALA A 75 25.17 16.68 -21.25
CA ALA A 75 26.31 16.64 -20.34
C ALA A 75 27.65 16.99 -21.03
N ALA A 76 27.80 16.65 -22.31
CA ALA A 76 29.00 16.95 -23.10
C ALA A 76 29.29 18.45 -23.22
N LEU A 77 28.26 19.32 -23.22
CA LEU A 77 28.43 20.78 -23.33
C LEU A 77 29.15 21.38 -22.10
N VAL A 78 28.91 20.83 -20.91
CA VAL A 78 29.28 21.40 -19.60
C VAL A 78 30.77 21.73 -19.51
N LYS A 79 31.63 20.85 -20.03
CA LYS A 79 33.11 20.97 -20.02
C LYS A 79 33.65 22.25 -20.67
N THR A 80 32.86 22.94 -21.50
CA THR A 80 33.24 24.18 -22.21
C THR A 80 32.47 25.42 -21.77
N ARG A 81 31.45 25.28 -20.91
CA ARG A 81 30.46 26.34 -20.63
C ARG A 81 30.42 26.83 -19.19
N THR A 82 30.95 26.06 -18.26
CA THR A 82 31.02 26.45 -16.84
C THR A 82 32.28 25.90 -16.17
N ASN A 83 32.68 26.55 -15.08
CA ASN A 83 33.74 26.10 -14.17
C ASN A 83 33.20 25.79 -12.76
N ASN A 84 31.87 25.74 -12.60
CA ASN A 84 31.19 25.43 -11.35
C ASN A 84 31.44 23.96 -10.95
N PRO A 85 32.13 23.68 -9.82
CA PRO A 85 32.60 22.34 -9.49
C PRO A 85 31.45 21.35 -9.25
N ASP A 86 30.31 21.80 -8.73
CA ASP A 86 29.17 20.94 -8.43
C ASP A 86 28.43 20.53 -9.72
N VAL A 87 28.24 21.47 -10.65
CA VAL A 87 27.63 21.22 -11.97
C VAL A 87 28.55 20.33 -12.83
N VAL A 88 29.86 20.58 -12.81
CA VAL A 88 30.85 19.72 -13.48
C VAL A 88 30.86 18.31 -12.87
N SER A 89 30.71 18.18 -11.54
CA SER A 89 30.66 16.88 -10.87
C SER A 89 29.36 16.12 -11.13
N ALA A 90 28.23 16.81 -11.27
CA ALA A 90 26.95 16.20 -11.65
C ALA A 90 26.99 15.72 -13.11
N ALA A 91 27.36 16.60 -14.05
CA ALA A 91 27.44 16.27 -15.47
C ALA A 91 28.39 15.09 -15.76
N GLY A 92 29.53 15.01 -15.08
CA GLY A 92 30.46 13.89 -15.23
C GLY A 92 29.95 12.55 -14.68
N ARG A 93 28.93 12.55 -13.81
CA ARG A 93 28.26 11.32 -13.34
C ARG A 93 27.18 10.89 -14.32
N ILE A 94 26.37 11.83 -14.79
CA ILE A 94 25.33 11.61 -15.82
C ILE A 94 25.94 11.05 -17.12
N ASP A 95 27.03 11.65 -17.61
CA ASP A 95 27.80 11.19 -18.80
C ASP A 95 28.22 9.72 -18.68
N ALA A 96 28.65 9.31 -17.48
CA ALA A 96 29.13 7.95 -17.22
C ALA A 96 27.98 6.93 -17.00
N SER A 97 27.00 7.25 -16.16
CA SER A 97 25.89 6.34 -15.83
C SER A 97 25.02 6.05 -17.06
N GLN A 98 24.57 7.10 -17.76
CA GLN A 98 23.69 6.97 -18.92
C GLN A 98 24.35 6.17 -20.06
N ALA A 99 25.68 6.27 -20.22
CA ALA A 99 26.43 5.53 -21.23
C ALA A 99 26.54 4.02 -20.91
N ASP A 100 26.79 3.64 -19.66
CA ASP A 100 26.83 2.23 -19.25
C ASP A 100 25.41 1.62 -19.21
N GLU A 101 24.40 2.40 -18.87
CA GLU A 101 22.98 2.05 -18.98
C GLU A 101 22.55 1.74 -20.43
N MET A 102 22.93 2.58 -21.40
CA MET A 102 22.69 2.30 -22.83
C MET A 102 23.37 1.02 -23.31
N LYS A 103 24.58 0.75 -22.83
CA LYS A 103 25.33 -0.48 -23.15
C LYS A 103 24.67 -1.71 -22.54
N PHE A 104 24.12 -1.59 -21.34
CA PHE A 104 23.30 -2.61 -20.70
C PHE A 104 22.04 -2.91 -21.54
N MET A 105 21.23 -1.91 -21.90
CA MET A 105 19.99 -2.10 -22.67
C MET A 105 20.24 -2.81 -24.00
N ARG A 106 21.27 -2.39 -24.75
CA ARG A 106 21.67 -3.01 -26.01
C ARG A 106 22.08 -4.48 -25.82
N LYS A 107 22.77 -4.81 -24.73
CA LYS A 107 23.12 -6.20 -24.41
C LYS A 107 21.90 -7.02 -23.99
N TRP A 108 20.98 -6.44 -23.22
CA TRP A 108 19.76 -7.12 -22.74
C TRP A 108 18.87 -7.58 -23.91
N LEU A 109 18.72 -6.73 -24.93
CA LEU A 109 18.01 -7.04 -26.18
C LEU A 109 18.73 -8.13 -26.98
N ALA A 110 20.05 -7.98 -27.19
CA ALA A 110 20.85 -8.94 -27.96
C ALA A 110 20.88 -10.35 -27.34
N ASP A 111 20.99 -10.46 -26.00
CA ASP A 111 21.00 -11.74 -25.29
C ASP A 111 19.66 -12.51 -25.41
N ARG A 112 18.57 -11.83 -25.83
CA ARG A 112 17.23 -12.39 -26.04
C ARG A 112 16.85 -12.49 -27.53
N SER A 113 17.78 -12.21 -28.44
CA SER A 113 17.56 -12.15 -29.90
C SER A 113 16.53 -11.11 -30.36
N GLU A 114 16.29 -10.07 -29.56
CA GLU A 114 15.37 -8.98 -29.90
C GLU A 114 16.07 -7.87 -30.72
N PRO A 115 15.37 -7.16 -31.62
CA PRO A 115 15.96 -6.05 -32.38
C PRO A 115 16.49 -4.92 -31.49
N LEU A 116 17.67 -4.39 -31.81
CA LEU A 116 18.25 -3.22 -31.12
C LEU A 116 17.50 -1.90 -31.39
N ALA A 117 16.64 -1.89 -32.42
CA ALA A 117 15.84 -0.74 -32.81
C ALA A 117 14.54 -1.21 -33.48
N MET A 118 13.48 -0.41 -33.34
CA MET A 118 12.23 -0.59 -34.09
C MET A 118 12.50 -0.48 -35.61
N PRO A 119 11.80 -1.23 -36.48
CA PRO A 119 12.01 -1.17 -37.94
C PRO A 119 11.86 0.23 -38.55
N ALA A 120 11.12 1.14 -37.91
CA ALA A 120 10.94 2.53 -38.31
C ALA A 120 12.13 3.46 -37.97
N MET A 121 13.16 2.99 -37.24
CA MET A 121 14.34 3.79 -36.83
C MET A 121 15.52 3.70 -37.82
N ASN A 122 15.46 2.82 -38.83
CA ASN A 122 16.59 2.50 -39.71
C ASN A 122 16.79 3.49 -40.88
N HIS A 123 16.98 4.78 -40.59
CA HIS A 123 17.51 5.75 -41.58
C HIS A 123 18.51 6.74 -40.97
N ALA A 124 19.61 6.20 -40.42
CA ALA A 124 20.83 6.95 -40.08
C ALA A 124 21.98 6.67 -41.08
N ALA A 125 21.64 6.56 -42.37
CA ALA A 125 22.62 6.47 -43.46
C ALA A 125 21.98 6.88 -44.80
N HIS A 126 22.07 8.17 -45.14
CA HIS A 126 22.47 8.72 -46.45
C HIS A 126 22.30 10.24 -46.43
N ALA A 127 23.09 10.96 -47.23
CA ALA A 127 23.21 12.40 -47.15
C ALA A 127 22.20 13.13 -48.04
N GLY A 128 21.63 14.23 -47.51
CA GLY A 128 20.97 15.28 -48.28
C GLY A 128 19.47 15.11 -48.55
N HIS A 129 18.77 16.26 -48.47
CA HIS A 129 17.40 16.56 -48.93
C HIS A 129 16.22 16.36 -47.96
N ASP A 130 15.55 17.49 -47.70
CA ASP A 130 14.14 17.75 -47.35
C ASP A 130 13.46 17.01 -46.19
N MET A 131 13.55 17.62 -45.01
CA MET A 131 12.78 17.31 -43.80
C MET A 131 11.38 17.94 -43.84
N ALA A 132 10.52 17.55 -44.79
CA ALA A 132 9.22 18.19 -45.00
C ALA A 132 8.05 17.26 -45.40
N ALA A 133 7.94 16.07 -44.79
CA ALA A 133 6.65 15.36 -44.57
C ALA A 133 6.83 13.99 -43.89
N MET A 134 6.77 13.94 -42.55
CA MET A 134 6.36 12.74 -41.80
C MET A 134 5.53 13.17 -40.59
N PRO A 135 4.52 12.39 -40.16
CA PRO A 135 3.77 12.71 -38.95
C PRO A 135 4.70 12.66 -37.75
N ALA A 136 4.73 13.73 -36.96
CA ALA A 136 5.56 13.80 -35.77
C ALA A 136 5.16 12.68 -34.79
N MET A 137 6.11 11.80 -34.47
CA MET A 137 6.02 10.97 -33.27
C MET A 137 5.82 11.89 -32.06
N ALA A 138 4.92 11.54 -31.15
CA ALA A 138 4.75 12.28 -29.91
C ALA A 138 6.11 12.36 -29.17
N PRO A 139 6.52 13.54 -28.67
CA PRO A 139 7.82 13.67 -28.00
C PRO A 139 7.87 12.76 -26.77
N MET A 140 8.97 12.02 -26.62
CA MET A 140 9.20 11.20 -25.42
C MET A 140 9.26 12.12 -24.18
N LYS A 141 8.68 11.66 -23.06
CA LYS A 141 8.48 12.48 -21.86
C LYS A 141 9.81 13.06 -21.37
N GLY A 142 9.82 14.37 -21.09
CA GLY A 142 10.98 15.08 -20.52
C GLY A 142 12.13 15.42 -21.47
N MET A 143 12.10 15.00 -22.74
CA MET A 143 13.13 15.36 -23.72
C MET A 143 13.15 16.88 -23.97
N ALA A 144 14.33 17.47 -24.07
CA ALA A 144 14.54 18.84 -24.52
C ALA A 144 14.27 18.95 -26.04
N THR A 145 13.62 20.04 -26.46
CA THR A 145 13.39 20.33 -27.88
C THR A 145 14.69 20.75 -28.59
N PRO A 146 14.77 20.69 -29.93
CA PRO A 146 15.92 21.20 -30.69
C PRO A 146 16.26 22.66 -30.37
N GLU A 147 15.26 23.49 -30.13
CA GLU A 147 15.41 24.91 -29.76
C GLU A 147 15.99 25.07 -28.35
N GLN A 148 15.58 24.22 -27.39
CA GLN A 148 16.13 24.20 -26.04
C GLN A 148 17.59 23.70 -26.04
N MET A 149 17.91 22.69 -26.85
CA MET A 149 19.29 22.23 -27.04
C MET A 149 20.17 23.31 -27.68
N ALA A 150 19.66 24.04 -28.68
CA ALA A 150 20.36 25.18 -29.28
C ALA A 150 20.54 26.35 -28.30
N ALA A 151 19.54 26.62 -27.44
CA ALA A 151 19.66 27.62 -26.38
C ALA A 151 20.70 27.24 -25.33
N LEU A 152 20.71 25.97 -24.88
CA LEU A 152 21.70 25.43 -23.96
C LEU A 152 23.13 25.50 -24.55
N ALA A 153 23.30 25.15 -25.83
CA ALA A 153 24.56 25.23 -26.54
C ALA A 153 25.06 26.68 -26.79
N ASN A 154 24.21 27.70 -26.63
CA ASN A 154 24.58 29.11 -26.76
C ASN A 154 24.79 29.82 -25.41
N ALA A 155 24.36 29.23 -24.29
CA ALA A 155 24.56 29.77 -22.95
C ALA A 155 26.01 29.56 -22.43
N SER A 156 26.37 30.32 -21.39
CA SER A 156 27.61 30.14 -20.61
C SER A 156 27.46 30.63 -19.16
N GLY A 157 28.37 30.20 -18.28
CA GLY A 157 28.40 30.56 -16.87
C GLY A 157 27.10 30.23 -16.13
N THR A 158 26.70 31.07 -15.18
CA THR A 158 25.50 30.86 -14.35
C THR A 158 24.19 30.74 -15.15
N ALA A 159 24.11 31.33 -16.34
CA ALA A 159 22.95 31.17 -17.23
C ALA A 159 22.89 29.75 -17.83
N PHE A 160 24.05 29.17 -18.17
CA PHE A 160 24.19 27.78 -18.58
C PHE A 160 23.88 26.82 -17.41
N ASP A 161 24.47 27.04 -16.24
CA ASP A 161 24.25 26.19 -15.05
C ASP A 161 22.76 26.03 -14.74
N ARG A 162 22.01 27.14 -14.74
CA ARG A 162 20.56 27.14 -14.47
C ARG A 162 19.78 26.38 -15.53
N LEU A 163 20.05 26.63 -16.81
CA LEU A 163 19.33 25.99 -17.91
C LEU A 163 19.65 24.49 -17.99
N PHE A 164 20.91 24.11 -17.75
CA PHE A 164 21.34 22.71 -17.64
C PHE A 164 20.58 21.98 -16.53
N LEU A 165 20.56 22.51 -15.31
CA LEU A 165 19.86 21.88 -14.18
C LEU A 165 18.35 21.80 -14.40
N GLN A 166 17.72 22.84 -14.97
CA GLN A 166 16.29 22.83 -15.26
C GLN A 166 15.90 21.78 -16.31
N LEU A 167 16.65 21.71 -17.42
CA LEU A 167 16.40 20.72 -18.47
C LEU A 167 16.70 19.30 -17.95
N MET A 168 17.78 19.11 -17.20
CA MET A 168 18.15 17.79 -16.69
C MET A 168 17.16 17.27 -15.64
N ILE A 169 16.65 18.11 -14.74
CA ILE A 169 15.59 17.71 -13.78
C ILE A 169 14.29 17.34 -14.53
N ALA A 170 13.93 18.06 -15.60
CA ALA A 170 12.77 17.73 -16.42
C ALA A 170 12.96 16.41 -17.19
N HIS A 171 14.16 16.18 -17.73
CA HIS A 171 14.57 14.96 -18.41
C HIS A 171 14.50 13.74 -17.47
N HIS A 172 15.07 13.87 -16.27
CA HIS A 172 15.04 12.83 -15.23
C HIS A 172 13.61 12.51 -14.77
N ARG A 173 12.74 13.52 -14.62
CA ARG A 173 11.30 13.28 -14.36
C ARG A 173 10.61 12.56 -15.52
N GLY A 174 10.95 12.88 -16.77
CA GLY A 174 10.46 12.16 -17.95
C GLY A 174 10.84 10.68 -17.97
N ALA A 175 12.07 10.35 -17.59
CA ALA A 175 12.52 8.96 -17.44
C ALA A 175 11.74 8.22 -16.33
N LEU A 176 11.48 8.88 -15.19
CA LEU A 176 10.64 8.34 -14.11
C LEU A 176 9.19 8.07 -14.56
N ASP A 177 8.64 8.90 -15.44
CA ASP A 177 7.29 8.70 -15.99
C ASP A 177 7.26 7.59 -17.05
N MET A 178 8.31 7.44 -17.85
CA MET A 178 8.46 6.30 -18.77
C MET A 178 8.59 4.97 -18.01
N VAL A 179 9.28 4.95 -16.87
CA VAL A 179 9.31 3.79 -15.96
C VAL A 179 7.91 3.51 -15.38
N GLN A 180 7.17 4.54 -14.95
CA GLN A 180 5.79 4.35 -14.46
C GLN A 180 4.85 3.78 -15.53
N ASP A 181 4.96 4.23 -16.79
CA ASP A 181 4.13 3.71 -17.89
C ASP A 181 4.45 2.24 -18.22
N LEU A 182 5.72 1.83 -18.10
CA LEU A 182 6.09 0.40 -18.18
C LEU A 182 5.48 -0.41 -17.04
N LEU A 183 5.56 0.08 -15.80
CA LEU A 183 5.03 -0.61 -14.62
C LEU A 183 3.49 -0.71 -14.62
N LYS A 184 2.79 0.15 -15.37
CA LYS A 184 1.34 0.05 -15.61
C LYS A 184 0.95 -1.01 -16.65
N SER A 185 1.89 -1.45 -17.49
CA SER A 185 1.61 -2.44 -18.54
C SER A 185 1.55 -3.86 -17.95
N GLN A 186 0.64 -4.72 -18.45
CA GLN A 186 0.43 -6.04 -17.86
C GLN A 186 1.58 -7.00 -18.19
N GLY A 187 2.29 -7.44 -17.14
CA GLY A 187 3.36 -8.44 -17.22
C GLY A 187 4.77 -7.85 -17.42
N SER A 188 4.93 -6.53 -17.46
CA SER A 188 6.24 -5.88 -17.60
C SER A 188 7.02 -5.74 -16.30
N ALA A 189 8.32 -5.50 -16.44
CA ALA A 189 9.35 -5.41 -15.41
C ALA A 189 9.45 -6.67 -14.54
N TYR A 190 9.11 -7.85 -15.07
CA TYR A 190 9.29 -9.12 -14.38
C TYR A 190 10.64 -9.78 -14.68
N ASP A 191 11.34 -9.38 -15.76
CA ASP A 191 12.72 -9.81 -15.99
C ASP A 191 13.64 -9.08 -14.98
N PRO A 192 14.45 -9.78 -14.17
CA PRO A 192 15.30 -9.14 -13.16
C PRO A 192 16.22 -8.05 -13.71
N ALA A 193 16.71 -8.19 -14.93
CA ALA A 193 17.59 -7.20 -15.53
C ALA A 193 16.79 -6.03 -16.15
N MET A 194 15.53 -6.26 -16.58
CA MET A 194 14.59 -5.19 -16.88
C MET A 194 14.24 -4.37 -15.63
N PHE A 195 13.86 -5.06 -14.56
CA PHE A 195 13.50 -4.41 -13.30
C PHE A 195 14.68 -3.61 -12.72
N GLN A 196 15.90 -4.17 -12.75
CA GLN A 196 17.15 -3.47 -12.41
C GLN A 196 17.22 -2.15 -13.12
N PHE A 197 17.11 -2.18 -14.44
CA PHE A 197 17.38 -1.02 -15.24
C PHE A 197 16.31 0.06 -15.04
N THR A 198 15.05 -0.32 -14.87
CA THR A 198 14.00 0.63 -14.46
C THR A 198 14.21 1.19 -13.06
N THR A 199 14.87 0.43 -12.19
CA THR A 199 15.16 0.82 -10.80
C THR A 199 16.42 1.65 -10.69
N ASP A 200 17.45 1.41 -11.50
CA ASP A 200 18.67 2.21 -11.60
C ASP A 200 18.31 3.57 -12.22
N VAL A 201 17.58 3.59 -13.35
CA VAL A 201 16.96 4.82 -13.90
C VAL A 201 16.00 5.47 -12.90
N THR A 202 15.40 4.74 -11.98
CA THR A 202 14.60 5.37 -10.91
C THR A 202 15.45 5.90 -9.78
N THR A 203 16.57 5.26 -9.45
CA THR A 203 17.35 5.46 -8.23
C THR A 203 18.46 6.47 -8.44
N ASP A 204 19.18 6.44 -9.55
CA ASP A 204 20.20 7.44 -9.85
C ASP A 204 19.55 8.80 -10.13
N GLN A 205 18.52 8.83 -10.98
CA GLN A 205 17.75 10.04 -11.28
C GLN A 205 17.07 10.63 -10.02
N LYS A 206 16.65 9.80 -9.05
CA LYS A 206 16.18 10.28 -7.73
C LYS A 206 17.32 10.65 -6.78
N ALA A 207 18.44 9.92 -6.74
CA ALA A 207 19.56 10.23 -5.85
C ALA A 207 20.24 11.56 -6.22
N GLU A 208 20.18 11.97 -7.48
CA GLU A 208 20.57 13.32 -7.91
C GLU A 208 19.58 14.39 -7.43
N ILE A 209 18.28 14.06 -7.33
CA ILE A 209 17.26 14.90 -6.68
C ILE A 209 17.45 14.94 -5.14
N ASP A 210 17.66 13.79 -4.49
CA ASP A 210 17.70 13.66 -3.03
C ASP A 210 18.95 14.27 -2.39
N ARG A 211 20.07 14.35 -3.13
CA ARG A 211 21.25 15.14 -2.72
C ARG A 211 20.90 16.62 -2.52
N MET A 212 19.90 17.14 -3.22
CA MET A 212 19.40 18.52 -3.02
C MET A 212 18.45 18.62 -1.81
N ASN A 213 17.69 17.55 -1.50
CA ASN A 213 16.75 17.52 -0.37
C ASN A 213 17.40 17.31 1.01
N LYS A 214 18.47 16.51 1.09
CA LYS A 214 19.08 16.05 2.36
C LYS A 214 19.58 17.17 3.28
N ILE A 215 19.79 18.38 2.76
CA ILE A 215 20.24 19.56 3.53
C ILE A 215 19.13 20.11 4.45
N LEU A 216 17.85 19.85 4.16
CA LEU A 216 16.71 20.42 4.90
C LEU A 216 16.24 19.59 6.12
N ALA A 217 16.37 18.26 6.08
CA ALA A 217 15.75 17.38 7.08
C ALA A 217 16.41 17.45 8.48
N GLY A 218 17.68 17.85 8.57
CA GLY A 218 18.45 17.91 9.83
C GLY A 218 18.05 19.02 10.82
N LEU A 219 16.85 19.58 10.68
CA LEU A 219 16.34 20.74 11.44
C LEU A 219 15.04 20.44 12.22
N SER A 220 14.52 19.20 12.15
CA SER A 220 13.28 18.81 12.86
C SER A 220 13.52 18.56 14.35
N GLY A 221 12.51 18.89 15.18
CA GLY A 221 12.48 18.61 16.61
C GLY A 221 11.58 17.43 17.03
N ASP A 222 10.90 16.77 16.09
CA ASP A 222 10.07 15.59 16.39
C ASP A 222 10.96 14.35 16.55
N PRO A 223 10.85 13.57 17.66
CA PRO A 223 11.71 12.42 17.91
C PRO A 223 11.54 11.29 16.88
N ARG A 224 10.44 11.26 16.11
CA ARG A 224 10.20 10.29 15.04
C ARG A 224 11.13 10.49 13.84
N ALA A 225 11.51 11.73 13.53
CA ALA A 225 12.27 12.11 12.33
C ALA A 225 13.72 11.56 12.25
N THR A 226 14.21 10.89 13.30
CA THR A 226 15.57 10.33 13.37
C THR A 226 15.61 8.91 13.94
N LEU A 227 14.50 8.17 13.86
CA LEU A 227 14.44 6.80 14.35
C LEU A 227 15.41 5.88 13.61
N LYS A 228 16.09 5.03 14.38
CA LYS A 228 17.03 4.04 13.83
C LYS A 228 16.28 3.05 12.92
N PRO A 229 16.74 2.76 11.69
CA PRO A 229 16.14 1.73 10.84
C PRO A 229 16.35 0.30 11.39
N GLY A 230 15.47 -0.62 11.02
CA GLY A 230 15.58 -2.06 11.29
C GLY A 230 14.26 -2.84 11.16
N PHE A 231 14.31 -4.07 10.65
CA PHE A 231 13.09 -4.87 10.47
C PHE A 231 12.46 -5.30 11.80
N ARG A 232 13.25 -5.72 12.80
CA ARG A 232 12.77 -6.12 14.14
C ARG A 232 13.28 -5.27 15.29
N ASP A 233 14.31 -4.46 15.03
CA ASP A 233 15.07 -3.68 16.01
C ASP A 233 15.20 -2.21 15.60
N ALA A 234 14.25 -1.69 14.80
CA ALA A 234 14.09 -0.26 14.58
C ALA A 234 13.96 0.49 15.91
N GLY A 235 14.41 1.74 15.93
CA GLY A 235 14.06 2.67 16.99
C GLY A 235 12.56 2.91 16.98
N GLU A 236 11.97 3.03 18.17
CA GLU A 236 10.55 3.30 18.35
C GLU A 236 10.37 4.61 19.13
N ALA A 237 9.35 5.39 18.79
CA ALA A 237 8.89 6.53 19.59
C ALA A 237 7.41 6.35 19.93
N ALA A 238 7.02 6.78 21.13
CA ALA A 238 5.64 6.70 21.58
C ALA A 238 5.29 7.89 22.49
N LEU A 239 4.05 8.35 22.40
CA LEU A 239 3.49 9.40 23.25
C LEU A 239 2.08 8.99 23.70
N ASN A 240 1.82 9.04 25.01
CA ASN A 240 0.51 8.76 25.64
C ASN A 240 -0.14 7.42 25.27
N MET A 241 0.65 6.47 24.77
CA MET A 241 0.26 5.09 24.49
C MET A 241 1.48 4.17 24.63
N ARG A 242 1.24 2.92 24.99
CA ARG A 242 2.29 1.89 25.08
C ARG A 242 1.95 0.67 24.23
N LYS A 243 2.98 0.08 23.62
CA LYS A 243 2.92 -1.23 22.97
C LYS A 243 2.83 -2.33 24.03
N ILE A 244 1.85 -3.20 23.91
CA ILE A 244 1.55 -4.31 24.82
C ILE A 244 2.10 -5.63 24.27
N ALA A 245 1.85 -5.89 22.99
CA ALA A 245 2.29 -7.10 22.30
C ALA A 245 2.70 -6.76 20.87
N SER A 246 3.62 -7.58 20.34
CA SER A 246 4.03 -7.57 18.94
C SER A 246 4.09 -9.02 18.48
N LEU A 247 3.21 -9.40 17.56
CA LEU A 247 3.15 -10.74 16.98
C LEU A 247 3.77 -10.69 15.59
N ALA A 248 4.78 -11.52 15.35
CA ALA A 248 5.27 -11.75 14.00
C ALA A 248 4.18 -12.41 13.12
N LYS A 249 4.29 -12.25 11.80
CA LYS A 249 3.44 -12.99 10.84
C LYS A 249 3.53 -14.52 11.08
N PRO A 250 2.40 -15.25 11.00
CA PRO A 250 2.40 -16.71 11.08
C PRO A 250 3.20 -17.39 9.97
N ASP A 251 3.63 -18.62 10.24
CA ASP A 251 4.27 -19.47 9.23
C ASP A 251 3.38 -19.63 7.98
N GLY A 252 3.99 -19.56 6.81
CA GLY A 252 3.29 -19.57 5.53
C GLY A 252 2.79 -18.20 5.04
N PHE A 253 2.88 -17.14 5.87
CA PHE A 253 2.54 -15.75 5.52
C PHE A 253 3.78 -14.83 5.40
N PHE A 254 4.97 -15.39 5.26
CA PHE A 254 6.21 -14.68 4.93
C PHE A 254 7.23 -15.65 4.32
N ASP A 255 8.25 -15.13 3.61
CA ASP A 255 9.42 -15.94 3.24
C ASP A 255 10.38 -16.03 4.44
N PRO A 256 10.62 -17.22 5.04
CA PRO A 256 11.55 -17.36 6.16
C PRO A 256 13.02 -17.07 5.78
N LYS A 257 13.37 -17.05 4.49
CA LYS A 257 14.70 -16.65 4.00
C LYS A 257 14.82 -15.14 3.79
N ASN A 258 13.70 -14.43 3.69
CA ASN A 258 13.64 -12.99 3.47
C ASN A 258 12.45 -12.34 4.19
N PRO A 259 12.43 -12.38 5.54
CA PRO A 259 11.26 -11.98 6.32
C PRO A 259 10.96 -10.48 6.24
N GLY A 260 11.98 -9.65 5.97
CA GLY A 260 11.83 -8.21 5.74
C GLY A 260 11.54 -7.82 4.29
N ALA A 261 11.32 -8.79 3.39
CA ALA A 261 11.13 -8.58 1.95
C ALA A 261 12.23 -7.72 1.28
N LEU A 262 13.45 -7.74 1.83
CA LEU A 262 14.59 -6.99 1.32
C LEU A 262 14.96 -7.44 -0.09
N PHE A 263 15.45 -6.53 -0.92
CA PHE A 263 16.08 -6.93 -2.17
C PHE A 263 17.35 -7.75 -1.83
N PRO A 264 17.59 -8.91 -2.48
CA PRO A 264 18.75 -9.77 -2.21
C PRO A 264 20.08 -9.04 -2.45
N LEU A 265 21.25 -9.61 -2.17
CA LEU A 265 22.55 -8.96 -2.51
C LEU A 265 23.04 -9.34 -3.92
N LYS A 266 23.67 -8.41 -4.66
CA LYS A 266 24.39 -8.74 -5.91
C LYS A 266 25.54 -9.68 -5.58
N ALA A 267 25.64 -10.78 -6.32
CA ALA A 267 26.74 -11.73 -6.15
C ALA A 267 28.07 -11.05 -6.53
N LYS A 268 29.03 -11.05 -5.61
CA LYS A 268 30.39 -10.59 -5.90
C LYS A 268 31.01 -11.49 -6.96
N LYS A 269 31.66 -10.89 -7.97
CA LYS A 269 32.41 -11.63 -8.99
C LYS A 269 33.71 -12.16 -8.40
N ASP A 270 33.65 -13.37 -7.85
CA ASP A 270 34.81 -14.09 -7.29
C ASP A 270 35.77 -14.65 -8.37
N ASP A 271 36.23 -13.79 -9.29
CA ASP A 271 37.11 -14.18 -10.41
C ASP A 271 38.31 -13.23 -10.68
N GLU A 272 38.52 -12.21 -9.84
CA GLU A 272 39.74 -11.36 -9.92
C GLU A 272 40.93 -11.90 -9.09
N ALA A 273 40.77 -13.02 -8.38
CA ALA A 273 41.81 -13.62 -7.54
C ALA A 273 43.00 -14.27 -8.31
N LYS A 274 43.07 -14.11 -9.65
CA LYS A 274 44.12 -14.69 -10.51
C LYS A 274 44.79 -13.67 -11.46
N LYS A 275 45.07 -12.46 -10.98
CA LYS A 275 46.01 -11.54 -11.64
C LYS A 275 47.19 -11.22 -10.72
N PRO A 276 48.46 -11.31 -11.18
CA PRO A 276 49.62 -11.00 -10.35
C PRO A 276 49.66 -9.50 -10.03
N ALA A 277 49.89 -9.15 -8.77
CA ALA A 277 49.83 -7.77 -8.28
C ALA A 277 50.94 -6.88 -8.89
N PRO A 278 50.61 -5.68 -9.41
CA PRO A 278 51.60 -4.65 -9.70
C PRO A 278 52.25 -4.13 -8.41
N LYS A 279 53.47 -3.58 -8.53
CA LYS A 279 54.29 -3.16 -7.38
C LYS A 279 53.70 -1.96 -6.63
N LYS A 280 53.87 -1.98 -5.31
CA LYS A 280 53.41 -0.95 -4.36
C LYS A 280 53.95 0.44 -4.68
N VAL A 281 53.08 1.45 -4.57
CA VAL A 281 53.43 2.86 -4.31
C VAL A 281 52.71 3.27 -3.02
N PRO A 282 53.36 3.94 -2.04
CA PRO A 282 52.74 4.25 -0.76
C PRO A 282 51.85 5.50 -0.87
N ALA A 283 50.53 5.29 -1.03
CA ALA A 283 49.53 6.34 -0.85
C ALA A 283 49.00 6.34 0.59
N LYS A 284 48.67 7.54 1.10
CA LYS A 284 48.25 7.79 2.50
C LYS A 284 46.91 7.11 2.79
N LYS A 285 46.68 6.75 4.07
CA LYS A 285 45.35 6.41 4.57
C LYS A 285 44.43 7.62 4.42
N ALA A 286 43.55 7.59 3.42
CA ALA A 286 42.25 8.23 3.52
C ALA A 286 41.29 7.21 4.13
N ASP A 287 40.37 7.66 4.98
CA ASP A 287 39.29 6.82 5.50
C ASP A 287 38.27 6.59 4.38
N VAL A 288 38.55 5.59 3.55
CA VAL A 288 37.63 5.12 2.51
C VAL A 288 36.48 4.40 3.22
N GLU A 289 35.33 5.08 3.28
CA GLU A 289 34.06 4.47 3.68
C GLU A 289 33.87 3.17 2.87
N PRO A 290 33.57 2.03 3.50
CA PRO A 290 33.49 0.76 2.79
C PRO A 290 32.43 0.83 1.68
N PRO A 291 32.67 0.19 0.52
CA PRO A 291 31.72 0.23 -0.59
C PRO A 291 30.35 -0.26 -0.12
N LYS A 292 29.32 0.54 -0.44
CA LYS A 292 27.93 0.23 -0.06
C LYS A 292 27.51 -1.12 -0.63
N PRO A 293 26.66 -1.89 0.09
CA PRO A 293 26.12 -3.12 -0.45
C PRO A 293 25.30 -2.84 -1.72
N GLU A 294 25.60 -3.57 -2.79
CA GLU A 294 24.77 -3.59 -4.00
C GLU A 294 23.73 -4.71 -3.87
N PHE A 295 22.48 -4.42 -4.19
CA PHE A 295 21.36 -5.36 -4.03
C PHE A 295 20.88 -5.91 -5.40
N ALA A 296 20.60 -7.22 -5.43
CA ALA A 296 20.11 -7.98 -6.56
C ALA A 296 18.58 -7.93 -6.69
N GLU A 297 18.13 -8.45 -7.82
CA GLU A 297 16.99 -7.90 -8.54
C GLU A 297 15.75 -8.74 -8.44
N ARG A 298 15.16 -8.77 -7.24
CA ARG A 298 13.87 -9.42 -7.02
C ARG A 298 13.08 -8.70 -5.95
N TRP A 299 11.96 -8.14 -6.35
CA TRP A 299 10.85 -7.94 -5.42
C TRP A 299 10.31 -9.30 -5.01
N ALA A 300 10.11 -9.50 -3.71
CA ALA A 300 9.13 -10.49 -3.28
C ALA A 300 7.77 -10.04 -3.82
N LEU A 301 6.95 -10.98 -4.30
CA LEU A 301 5.59 -10.66 -4.68
C LEU A 301 4.86 -10.05 -3.48
N LEU A 302 3.98 -9.07 -3.71
CA LEU A 302 3.13 -8.42 -2.68
C LEU A 302 2.26 -9.40 -1.86
N GLY A 303 2.22 -10.67 -2.26
CA GLY A 303 1.37 -11.73 -1.76
C GLY A 303 1.43 -12.05 -0.27
N PHE A 304 2.29 -11.42 0.54
CA PHE A 304 2.37 -11.63 2.00
C PHE A 304 2.01 -10.40 2.84
N MET A 305 1.53 -9.31 2.24
CA MET A 305 1.18 -8.10 2.97
C MET A 305 -0.04 -8.32 3.86
N ASN A 306 0.00 -7.79 5.09
CA ASN A 306 -1.17 -7.77 5.99
C ASN A 306 -2.08 -6.61 5.62
N THR A 307 -3.39 -6.77 5.78
CA THR A 307 -4.38 -5.72 5.51
C THR A 307 -5.32 -5.48 6.70
N ASP A 308 -6.61 -5.20 6.50
CA ASP A 308 -7.54 -4.83 7.56
C ASP A 308 -7.88 -5.96 8.56
N ILE A 309 -8.43 -5.59 9.73
CA ILE A 309 -8.81 -6.51 10.82
C ILE A 309 -10.31 -6.40 11.13
N ALA A 310 -11.00 -7.55 11.22
CA ALA A 310 -12.38 -7.65 11.70
C ALA A 310 -12.47 -8.36 13.06
N PHE A 311 -13.50 -8.03 13.84
CA PHE A 311 -13.72 -8.57 15.19
C PHE A 311 -15.17 -9.04 15.40
N SER A 312 -15.33 -10.14 16.13
CA SER A 312 -16.63 -10.62 16.63
C SER A 312 -16.43 -11.33 17.97
N GLY A 313 -16.91 -10.72 19.06
CA GLY A 313 -16.73 -11.28 20.40
C GLY A 313 -15.26 -11.33 20.82
N ASP A 314 -14.70 -12.52 21.01
CA ASP A 314 -13.29 -12.77 21.26
C ASP A 314 -12.54 -13.24 20.00
N VAL A 315 -13.20 -13.30 18.85
CA VAL A 315 -12.59 -13.63 17.55
C VAL A 315 -12.05 -12.38 16.90
N MET A 316 -10.82 -12.46 16.40
CA MET A 316 -10.17 -11.45 15.56
C MET A 316 -9.68 -12.14 14.28
N VAL A 317 -9.96 -11.57 13.11
CA VAL A 317 -9.43 -12.04 11.83
C VAL A 317 -8.65 -10.92 11.17
N ALA A 318 -7.39 -11.16 10.83
CA ALA A 318 -6.54 -10.22 10.11
C ALA A 318 -6.39 -10.66 8.64
N GLY A 319 -6.72 -9.75 7.72
CA GLY A 319 -6.61 -9.92 6.28
C GLY A 319 -5.18 -9.91 5.77
N SER A 320 -4.99 -10.44 4.55
CA SER A 320 -3.71 -10.45 3.85
C SER A 320 -3.88 -10.72 2.35
N TYR A 321 -2.93 -10.25 1.55
CA TYR A 321 -2.82 -10.57 0.13
C TYR A 321 -2.74 -12.09 -0.13
N HIS A 322 -2.30 -12.89 0.87
CA HIS A 322 -2.21 -14.35 0.80
C HIS A 322 -3.48 -15.11 1.22
N GLY A 323 -4.44 -14.44 1.86
CA GLY A 323 -5.50 -15.11 2.63
C GLY A 323 -5.84 -14.36 3.92
N PHE A 324 -6.01 -15.07 5.03
CA PHE A 324 -6.27 -14.43 6.33
C PHE A 324 -5.78 -15.29 7.51
N ASN A 325 -5.62 -14.65 8.67
CA ASN A 325 -5.21 -15.31 9.91
C ASN A 325 -6.27 -15.09 11.00
N THR A 326 -6.71 -16.18 11.62
CA THR A 326 -7.77 -16.20 12.65
C THR A 326 -7.14 -16.32 14.03
N TYR A 327 -7.57 -15.47 14.95
CA TYR A 327 -7.06 -15.40 16.33
C TYR A 327 -8.20 -15.39 17.34
N ARG A 328 -7.90 -15.85 18.56
CA ARG A 328 -8.74 -15.65 19.76
C ARG A 328 -8.05 -14.68 20.69
N LEU A 329 -8.76 -13.63 21.12
CA LEU A 329 -8.29 -12.63 22.06
C LEU A 329 -8.30 -13.18 23.49
N GLY A 330 -7.16 -13.07 24.19
CA GLY A 330 -7.08 -13.29 25.62
C GLY A 330 -7.85 -12.24 26.42
N THR A 331 -8.06 -12.49 27.71
CA THR A 331 -8.67 -11.52 28.65
C THR A 331 -7.83 -10.25 28.83
N ASP A 332 -6.54 -10.33 28.50
CA ASP A 332 -5.58 -9.23 28.43
C ASP A 332 -5.57 -8.51 27.07
N GLY A 333 -6.43 -8.91 26.12
CA GLY A 333 -6.48 -8.40 24.76
C GLY A 333 -5.33 -8.85 23.85
N VAL A 334 -4.51 -9.82 24.26
CA VAL A 334 -3.43 -10.35 23.41
C VAL A 334 -4.01 -11.45 22.51
N PRO A 335 -3.86 -11.36 21.17
CA PRO A 335 -4.36 -12.39 20.26
C PRO A 335 -3.52 -13.68 20.35
N SER A 336 -4.20 -14.82 20.22
CA SER A 336 -3.60 -16.15 20.11
C SER A 336 -4.04 -16.79 18.79
N LEU A 337 -3.10 -17.28 17.98
CA LEU A 337 -3.38 -17.78 16.63
C LEU A 337 -4.18 -19.10 16.71
N VAL A 338 -5.28 -19.16 15.97
CA VAL A 338 -6.18 -20.33 15.88
C VAL A 338 -5.99 -21.07 14.56
N SER A 339 -5.88 -20.34 13.44
CA SER A 339 -5.63 -20.92 12.10
C SER A 339 -5.07 -19.89 11.14
N SER A 340 -4.38 -20.35 10.11
CA SER A 340 -3.89 -19.53 9.00
C SER A 340 -4.48 -20.04 7.69
N VAL A 341 -5.34 -19.26 7.02
CA VAL A 341 -6.05 -19.71 5.81
C VAL A 341 -5.41 -19.11 4.57
N VAL A 342 -4.74 -19.94 3.78
CA VAL A 342 -4.06 -19.54 2.55
C VAL A 342 -5.05 -19.61 1.39
N CYS A 343 -5.40 -18.45 0.84
CA CYS A 343 -6.25 -18.32 -0.33
C CYS A 343 -5.86 -17.06 -1.13
N PRO A 344 -4.78 -17.11 -1.94
CA PRO A 344 -4.19 -15.91 -2.51
C PRO A 344 -5.13 -15.18 -3.47
N GLY A 345 -4.95 -13.86 -3.56
CA GLY A 345 -5.80 -13.00 -4.36
C GLY A 345 -5.52 -11.50 -4.24
N GLY A 346 -4.62 -11.07 -3.36
CA GLY A 346 -4.34 -9.66 -3.10
C GLY A 346 -5.49 -8.93 -2.42
N GLN A 347 -5.19 -7.75 -1.86
CA GLN A 347 -6.06 -7.06 -0.89
C GLN A 347 -6.32 -7.98 0.30
N GLY A 348 -7.48 -8.64 0.36
CA GLY A 348 -7.80 -9.57 1.44
C GLY A 348 -8.41 -8.90 2.66
N ASP A 349 -8.94 -7.69 2.53
CA ASP A 349 -9.72 -7.01 3.57
C ASP A 349 -10.92 -7.84 3.98
N VAL A 350 -11.25 -7.83 5.28
CA VAL A 350 -12.17 -8.79 5.90
C VAL A 350 -13.28 -8.12 6.70
N SER A 351 -14.46 -8.74 6.71
CA SER A 351 -15.56 -8.44 7.63
C SER A 351 -16.18 -9.73 8.19
N ILE A 352 -16.63 -9.72 9.44
CA ILE A 352 -17.34 -10.83 10.09
C ILE A 352 -18.82 -10.48 10.26
N VAL A 353 -19.70 -11.39 9.85
CA VAL A 353 -21.16 -11.29 10.05
C VAL A 353 -21.70 -12.64 10.54
N GLY A 354 -21.91 -12.76 11.85
CA GLY A 354 -22.24 -14.03 12.48
C GLY A 354 -21.12 -15.06 12.29
N ASN A 355 -21.43 -16.19 11.65
CA ASN A 355 -20.45 -17.23 11.30
C ASN A 355 -19.86 -17.07 9.89
N LEU A 356 -20.14 -15.97 9.19
CA LEU A 356 -19.58 -15.71 7.86
C LEU A 356 -18.46 -14.69 7.91
N LEU A 357 -17.34 -15.02 7.28
CA LEU A 357 -16.27 -14.08 6.93
C LEU A 357 -16.40 -13.70 5.47
N VAL A 358 -16.46 -12.40 5.21
CA VAL A 358 -16.40 -11.77 3.89
C VAL A 358 -14.95 -11.36 3.63
N MET A 359 -14.42 -11.62 2.43
CA MET A 359 -13.04 -11.27 2.05
C MET A 359 -12.99 -10.63 0.65
N SER A 360 -12.36 -9.45 0.55
CA SER A 360 -12.04 -8.76 -0.71
C SER A 360 -10.95 -9.47 -1.50
N VAL A 361 -11.07 -9.50 -2.84
CA VAL A 361 -10.05 -10.03 -3.76
C VAL A 361 -10.00 -9.20 -5.04
N GLU A 362 -8.84 -8.63 -5.36
CA GLU A 362 -8.69 -7.79 -6.55
C GLU A 362 -7.69 -8.28 -7.58
N GLU A 363 -6.58 -8.90 -7.18
CA GLU A 363 -5.51 -9.23 -8.13
C GLU A 363 -5.98 -10.24 -9.17
N PRO A 364 -5.50 -10.11 -10.42
CA PRO A 364 -5.81 -11.08 -11.47
C PRO A 364 -5.24 -12.48 -11.21
N ARG A 365 -4.40 -12.68 -10.19
CA ARG A 365 -3.80 -13.99 -9.89
C ARG A 365 -4.67 -14.88 -9.00
N GLY A 366 -5.70 -14.31 -8.38
CA GLY A 366 -6.64 -15.05 -7.54
C GLY A 366 -7.34 -16.17 -8.30
N ARG A 367 -7.51 -17.33 -7.66
CA ARG A 367 -8.27 -18.48 -8.19
C ARG A 367 -9.58 -18.69 -7.46
N LYS A 368 -10.54 -19.31 -8.15
CA LYS A 368 -11.85 -19.75 -7.63
C LYS A 368 -11.77 -20.87 -6.58
N ASP A 369 -10.63 -21.55 -6.49
CA ASP A 369 -10.37 -22.74 -5.66
C ASP A 369 -9.22 -22.54 -4.66
N CYS A 370 -8.81 -21.30 -4.41
CA CYS A 370 -7.64 -20.93 -3.59
C CYS A 370 -6.28 -21.51 -4.06
N GLY A 371 -6.20 -22.13 -5.26
CA GLY A 371 -5.03 -22.92 -5.68
C GLY A 371 -3.70 -22.16 -5.72
N LEU A 372 -2.62 -22.86 -5.34
CA LEU A 372 -1.27 -22.29 -5.18
C LEU A 372 -0.44 -22.19 -6.48
N GLN A 373 -1.09 -22.32 -7.63
CA GLN A 373 -0.50 -22.18 -8.97
C GLN A 373 -0.81 -20.82 -9.63
N GLY A 374 -1.71 -20.01 -9.05
CA GLY A 374 -2.16 -18.75 -9.62
C GLY A 374 -2.89 -18.89 -10.96
N VAL A 375 -2.92 -17.81 -11.73
CA VAL A 375 -3.55 -17.75 -13.05
C VAL A 375 -2.64 -17.01 -14.03
N THR A 376 -2.40 -17.61 -15.20
CA THR A 376 -1.66 -17.03 -16.32
C THR A 376 -2.59 -16.68 -17.49
N GLY A 377 -2.12 -15.83 -18.39
CA GLY A 377 -2.87 -15.38 -19.57
C GLY A 377 -3.92 -14.29 -19.28
N ARG A 378 -4.47 -13.71 -20.35
CA ARG A 378 -5.45 -12.60 -20.31
C ARG A 378 -6.86 -13.04 -19.92
N VAL A 379 -7.28 -14.23 -20.38
CA VAL A 379 -8.60 -14.83 -20.11
C VAL A 379 -8.39 -16.21 -19.47
N SER A 380 -9.04 -16.48 -18.34
CA SER A 380 -8.99 -17.78 -17.67
C SER A 380 -10.28 -18.12 -16.93
N ALA A 381 -10.76 -19.36 -17.14
CA ALA A 381 -11.89 -19.93 -16.41
C ALA A 381 -11.61 -20.13 -14.91
N ASP A 382 -10.34 -20.18 -14.48
CA ASP A 382 -9.97 -20.39 -13.08
C ASP A 382 -9.95 -19.08 -12.26
N ARG A 383 -9.91 -17.92 -12.93
CA ARG A 383 -9.66 -16.62 -12.27
C ARG A 383 -10.81 -16.21 -11.35
N PHE A 384 -10.43 -15.67 -10.19
CA PHE A 384 -11.33 -15.04 -9.23
C PHE A 384 -10.89 -13.60 -8.93
N ARG A 385 -11.84 -12.66 -9.05
CA ARG A 385 -11.76 -11.26 -8.62
C ARG A 385 -13.16 -10.87 -8.12
N GLY A 386 -13.28 -10.33 -6.91
CA GLY A 386 -14.55 -9.98 -6.26
C GLY A 386 -14.58 -10.36 -4.77
N ILE A 387 -15.74 -10.83 -4.28
CA ILE A 387 -15.95 -11.18 -2.86
C ILE A 387 -15.90 -12.69 -2.63
N ARG A 388 -15.09 -13.16 -1.69
CA ARG A 388 -15.16 -14.55 -1.16
C ARG A 388 -15.97 -14.59 0.14
N LEU A 389 -16.66 -15.70 0.38
CA LEU A 389 -17.44 -15.95 1.58
C LEU A 389 -16.97 -17.26 2.22
N PHE A 390 -16.55 -17.20 3.49
CA PHE A 390 -16.12 -18.35 4.28
C PHE A 390 -17.04 -18.57 5.48
N ASP A 391 -17.43 -19.82 5.73
CA ASP A 391 -17.99 -20.24 7.02
C ASP A 391 -16.84 -20.42 8.01
N ILE A 392 -16.92 -19.71 9.14
CA ILE A 392 -15.95 -19.69 10.23
C ILE A 392 -16.53 -20.23 11.54
N ALA A 393 -17.64 -20.99 11.49
CA ALA A 393 -18.19 -21.67 12.67
C ALA A 393 -17.18 -22.62 13.34
N ASP A 394 -16.33 -23.28 12.53
CA ASP A 394 -15.07 -23.87 12.99
C ASP A 394 -13.90 -22.96 12.61
N LEU A 395 -13.43 -22.18 13.58
CA LEU A 395 -12.29 -21.27 13.43
C LEU A 395 -10.97 -21.99 13.11
N ALA A 396 -10.84 -23.30 13.37
CA ALA A 396 -9.65 -24.08 13.03
C ALA A 396 -9.67 -24.60 11.58
N ASN A 397 -10.86 -24.73 10.97
CA ASN A 397 -11.04 -25.21 9.60
C ASN A 397 -12.05 -24.36 8.79
N PRO A 398 -11.81 -23.05 8.55
CA PRO A 398 -12.71 -22.23 7.73
C PRO A 398 -12.94 -22.82 6.32
N ARG A 399 -14.19 -22.76 5.85
CA ARG A 399 -14.60 -23.34 4.56
C ARG A 399 -15.13 -22.27 3.63
N GLN A 400 -14.62 -22.21 2.39
CA GLN A 400 -15.22 -21.34 1.39
C GLN A 400 -16.62 -21.87 1.04
N VAL A 401 -17.67 -21.06 1.25
CA VAL A 401 -19.07 -21.44 1.05
C VAL A 401 -19.73 -20.67 -0.11
N GLY A 402 -19.15 -19.55 -0.52
CA GLY A 402 -19.65 -18.75 -1.64
C GLY A 402 -18.58 -17.84 -2.23
N GLN A 403 -18.87 -17.28 -3.40
CA GLN A 403 -18.04 -16.26 -4.02
C GLN A 403 -18.84 -15.46 -5.06
N VAL A 404 -18.57 -14.16 -5.18
CA VAL A 404 -19.19 -13.27 -6.16
C VAL A 404 -18.10 -12.67 -7.03
N GLN A 405 -18.20 -12.89 -8.35
CA GLN A 405 -17.25 -12.35 -9.33
C GLN A 405 -17.69 -10.95 -9.76
N THR A 406 -16.79 -9.98 -9.70
CA THR A 406 -17.03 -8.61 -10.15
C THR A 406 -16.21 -8.29 -11.39
N CYS A 407 -16.59 -7.23 -12.10
CA CYS A 407 -15.86 -6.80 -13.31
C CYS A 407 -14.53 -6.12 -13.02
N ARG A 408 -14.30 -5.68 -11.78
CA ARG A 408 -13.11 -4.91 -11.36
C ARG A 408 -12.37 -5.50 -10.15
N GLY A 409 -12.82 -6.64 -9.62
CA GLY A 409 -12.38 -7.12 -8.31
C GLY A 409 -13.11 -6.43 -7.17
N SER A 410 -12.70 -6.74 -5.94
CA SER A 410 -13.05 -5.96 -4.77
C SER A 410 -11.74 -5.55 -4.12
N HIS A 411 -11.49 -4.24 -4.11
CA HIS A 411 -10.46 -3.60 -3.32
C HIS A 411 -10.88 -3.68 -1.85
N THR A 412 -11.93 -2.94 -1.48
CA THR A 412 -12.60 -2.99 -0.18
C THR A 412 -14.04 -3.49 -0.31
N HIS A 413 -14.70 -3.68 0.83
CA HIS A 413 -16.14 -3.93 0.93
C HIS A 413 -16.69 -3.39 2.24
N SER A 414 -18.00 -3.13 2.30
CA SER A 414 -18.69 -2.66 3.52
C SER A 414 -19.97 -3.42 3.78
N VAL A 415 -20.26 -3.70 5.06
CA VAL A 415 -21.47 -4.43 5.49
C VAL A 415 -22.59 -3.44 5.76
N VAL A 416 -23.54 -3.33 4.83
CA VAL A 416 -24.57 -2.27 4.79
C VAL A 416 -25.80 -2.63 5.63
N ASP A 417 -26.25 -3.87 5.52
CA ASP A 417 -27.35 -4.45 6.30
C ASP A 417 -27.05 -5.93 6.57
N ALA A 418 -27.49 -6.43 7.71
CA ALA A 418 -27.36 -7.84 8.08
C ALA A 418 -28.54 -8.25 8.98
N ASN A 419 -29.32 -9.21 8.51
CA ASN A 419 -30.48 -9.74 9.22
C ASN A 419 -30.54 -11.28 9.05
N SER A 420 -31.56 -11.93 9.63
CA SER A 420 -31.67 -13.39 9.62
C SER A 420 -31.92 -14.02 8.24
N GLN A 421 -32.28 -13.23 7.22
CA GLN A 421 -32.53 -13.69 5.86
C GLN A 421 -31.35 -13.41 4.92
N ARG A 422 -30.76 -12.22 5.00
CA ARG A 422 -29.71 -11.76 4.09
C ARG A 422 -28.72 -10.80 4.73
N ILE A 423 -27.57 -10.69 4.07
CA ILE A 423 -26.57 -9.63 4.26
C ILE A 423 -26.49 -8.83 2.96
N VAL A 424 -26.37 -7.51 3.06
CA VAL A 424 -26.14 -6.61 1.94
C VAL A 424 -24.74 -6.02 2.06
N LEU A 425 -23.97 -6.13 0.98
CA LEU A 425 -22.59 -5.61 0.88
C LEU A 425 -22.52 -4.58 -0.24
N TYR A 426 -21.70 -3.54 -0.04
CA TYR A 426 -21.15 -2.77 -1.15
C TYR A 426 -19.73 -3.24 -1.42
N ALA A 427 -19.40 -3.47 -2.69
CA ALA A 427 -18.06 -3.82 -3.15
C ALA A 427 -17.50 -2.70 -4.04
N SER A 428 -16.31 -2.24 -3.68
CA SER A 428 -15.53 -1.23 -4.41
C SER A 428 -14.41 -1.95 -5.15
N GLY A 429 -14.33 -1.84 -6.48
CA GLY A 429 -13.23 -2.40 -7.27
C GLY A 429 -12.47 -1.30 -8.00
N THR A 430 -11.17 -1.18 -7.75
CA THR A 430 -10.29 -0.19 -8.40
C THR A 430 -9.55 -0.79 -9.59
N GLY A 431 -9.33 -2.10 -9.59
CA GLY A 431 -8.63 -2.80 -10.66
C GLY A 431 -9.32 -2.70 -12.04
N HIS A 432 -8.52 -2.86 -13.09
CA HIS A 432 -8.95 -2.80 -14.49
C HIS A 432 -10.19 -3.67 -14.79
N VAL A 433 -11.07 -3.16 -15.65
CA VAL A 433 -12.25 -3.90 -16.14
C VAL A 433 -11.80 -5.16 -16.88
N ARG A 434 -12.45 -6.28 -16.57
CA ARG A 434 -12.15 -7.58 -17.18
C ARG A 434 -12.61 -7.65 -18.64
N ASP A 435 -11.89 -8.46 -19.40
CA ASP A 435 -12.28 -8.84 -20.75
C ASP A 435 -13.65 -9.53 -20.73
N SER A 436 -14.55 -9.17 -21.64
CA SER A 436 -15.91 -9.73 -21.70
C SER A 436 -15.91 -11.23 -22.04
N ALA A 437 -14.84 -11.74 -22.66
CA ALA A 437 -14.62 -13.17 -22.86
C ALA A 437 -14.23 -13.91 -21.56
N GLU A 438 -13.77 -13.21 -20.52
CA GLU A 438 -13.49 -13.79 -19.20
C GLU A 438 -14.68 -13.68 -18.25
N LEU A 439 -15.39 -12.54 -18.26
CA LEU A 439 -16.62 -12.34 -17.50
C LEU A 439 -17.62 -11.53 -18.33
N ALA A 440 -18.70 -12.19 -18.75
CA ALA A 440 -19.74 -11.57 -19.57
C ALA A 440 -20.39 -10.37 -18.85
N GLY A 441 -20.66 -9.30 -19.61
CA GLY A 441 -21.22 -8.05 -19.08
C GLY A 441 -20.19 -7.09 -18.48
N CYS A 442 -18.89 -7.35 -18.64
CA CYS A 442 -17.84 -6.38 -18.32
C CYS A 442 -17.46 -5.59 -19.57
N VAL A 443 -17.71 -4.27 -19.54
CA VAL A 443 -17.44 -3.31 -20.61
C VAL A 443 -16.59 -2.19 -20.04
N ALA A 444 -15.48 -1.86 -20.71
CA ALA A 444 -14.54 -0.84 -20.24
C ALA A 444 -14.92 0.57 -20.75
N GLU A 445 -15.22 0.70 -22.03
CA GLU A 445 -15.39 1.98 -22.72
C GLU A 445 -16.74 2.06 -23.46
N GLY A 446 -17.36 3.24 -23.41
CA GLY A 446 -18.62 3.54 -24.09
C GLY A 446 -19.87 3.05 -23.36
N GLY A 447 -20.98 3.75 -23.58
CA GLY A 447 -22.32 3.35 -23.12
C GLY A 447 -22.61 3.52 -21.63
N ASP A 448 -23.89 3.39 -21.28
CA ASP A 448 -24.38 3.37 -19.90
C ASP A 448 -24.22 1.99 -19.23
N ASP A 449 -23.63 1.02 -19.93
CA ASP A 449 -23.37 -0.36 -19.52
C ASP A 449 -21.92 -0.63 -19.07
N THR A 450 -21.02 0.38 -19.12
CA THR A 450 -19.66 0.28 -18.58
C THR A 450 -19.61 -0.16 -17.11
N ALA A 451 -18.58 -0.92 -16.76
CA ALA A 451 -18.29 -1.33 -15.38
C ALA A 451 -17.56 -0.25 -14.55
N LEU A 452 -17.19 0.88 -15.18
CA LEU A 452 -16.76 2.11 -14.49
C LEU A 452 -17.99 2.86 -13.95
N PHE A 453 -17.79 3.86 -13.07
CA PHE A 453 -18.85 4.75 -12.59
C PHE A 453 -20.05 4.00 -11.94
N SER A 454 -19.78 2.94 -11.17
CA SER A 454 -20.78 2.24 -10.35
C SER A 454 -20.16 1.59 -9.12
N ILE A 455 -21.01 1.26 -8.15
CA ILE A 455 -20.69 0.39 -7.00
C ILE A 455 -21.38 -0.95 -7.22
N ASP A 456 -20.73 -2.09 -6.95
CA ASP A 456 -21.39 -3.40 -6.99
C ASP A 456 -22.17 -3.61 -5.68
N VAL A 457 -23.51 -3.65 -5.74
CA VAL A 457 -24.36 -4.00 -4.60
C VAL A 457 -24.59 -5.51 -4.60
N ILE A 458 -24.21 -6.19 -3.52
CA ILE A 458 -24.23 -7.65 -3.41
C ILE A 458 -25.21 -8.08 -2.31
N GLU A 459 -26.07 -9.04 -2.63
CA GLU A 459 -26.94 -9.73 -1.66
C GLU A 459 -26.38 -11.13 -1.38
N VAL A 460 -26.22 -11.46 -0.09
CA VAL A 460 -25.80 -12.77 0.40
C VAL A 460 -26.95 -13.39 1.22
N PRO A 461 -27.65 -14.43 0.72
CA PRO A 461 -28.66 -15.13 1.50
C PRO A 461 -28.01 -15.89 2.66
N VAL A 462 -28.41 -15.63 3.91
CA VAL A 462 -27.79 -16.24 5.11
C VAL A 462 -27.94 -17.77 5.12
N ALA A 463 -29.11 -18.27 4.69
CA ALA A 463 -29.38 -19.71 4.59
C ALA A 463 -28.69 -20.40 3.40
N ASN A 464 -28.17 -19.64 2.42
CA ASN A 464 -27.44 -20.16 1.27
C ASN A 464 -26.43 -19.13 0.73
N PRO A 465 -25.26 -18.98 1.37
CA PRO A 465 -24.24 -18.02 0.94
C PRO A 465 -23.67 -18.31 -0.46
N ALA A 466 -23.81 -19.54 -0.97
CA ALA A 466 -23.41 -19.89 -2.33
C ALA A 466 -24.29 -19.22 -3.41
N ALA A 467 -25.49 -18.77 -3.05
CA ALA A 467 -26.40 -18.01 -3.93
C ALA A 467 -26.15 -16.49 -3.89
N ALA A 468 -25.05 -16.04 -3.27
CA ALA A 468 -24.65 -14.64 -3.27
C ALA A 468 -24.45 -14.10 -4.70
N ARG A 469 -24.90 -12.87 -4.95
CA ARG A 469 -24.90 -12.27 -6.29
C ARG A 469 -24.93 -10.75 -6.22
N ILE A 470 -24.44 -10.11 -7.28
CA ILE A 470 -24.68 -8.69 -7.54
C ILE A 470 -26.17 -8.53 -7.85
N VAL A 471 -26.82 -7.55 -7.21
CA VAL A 471 -28.26 -7.27 -7.34
C VAL A 471 -28.56 -5.91 -7.95
N ASP A 472 -27.64 -4.95 -7.85
CA ASP A 472 -27.72 -3.64 -8.51
C ASP A 472 -26.31 -3.09 -8.77
N ARG A 473 -26.21 -2.10 -9.68
CA ARG A 473 -25.01 -1.29 -9.96
C ARG A 473 -25.34 0.20 -9.97
N PRO A 474 -25.58 0.83 -8.80
CA PRO A 474 -26.00 2.22 -8.71
C PRO A 474 -24.96 3.17 -9.31
N ARG A 475 -25.42 4.05 -10.21
CA ARG A 475 -24.61 5.08 -10.88
C ARG A 475 -24.42 6.31 -9.99
N VAL A 476 -23.83 6.14 -8.80
CA VAL A 476 -23.69 7.22 -7.80
C VAL A 476 -22.84 8.40 -8.29
N PHE A 477 -21.98 8.17 -9.28
CA PHE A 477 -21.11 9.16 -9.93
C PHE A 477 -21.85 10.04 -10.96
N ALA A 478 -23.12 9.73 -11.26
CA ALA A 478 -23.87 10.43 -12.27
C ALA A 478 -24.19 11.87 -11.86
N ALA A 479 -24.16 12.79 -12.83
CA ALA A 479 -24.63 14.16 -12.73
C ALA A 479 -25.10 14.63 -14.12
N GLU A 480 -26.12 15.49 -14.17
CA GLU A 480 -26.61 16.11 -15.41
C GLU A 480 -26.90 15.12 -16.57
N GLY A 481 -27.36 13.91 -16.25
CA GLY A 481 -27.65 12.86 -17.24
C GLY A 481 -26.41 12.16 -17.83
N LYS A 482 -25.21 12.36 -17.26
CA LYS A 482 -23.97 11.66 -17.62
C LYS A 482 -23.55 10.76 -16.46
N ILE A 483 -23.20 9.50 -16.73
CA ILE A 483 -22.68 8.58 -15.70
C ILE A 483 -21.33 9.03 -15.12
N ALA A 484 -20.48 9.65 -15.95
CA ALA A 484 -19.23 10.30 -15.56
C ALA A 484 -19.49 11.78 -15.25
N GLY A 485 -20.22 12.03 -14.16
CA GLY A 485 -20.68 13.36 -13.75
C GLY A 485 -19.76 14.11 -12.78
N LEU A 486 -18.80 13.40 -12.17
CA LEU A 486 -17.86 13.93 -11.17
C LEU A 486 -16.50 14.34 -11.80
N TRP A 487 -15.47 14.59 -10.97
CA TRP A 487 -14.18 15.12 -11.43
C TRP A 487 -13.52 14.23 -12.49
N ARG A 488 -12.98 14.88 -13.53
CA ARG A 488 -12.46 14.21 -14.74
C ARG A 488 -10.96 13.93 -14.70
N GLY A 489 -10.31 14.20 -13.57
CA GLY A 489 -8.87 14.10 -13.40
C GLY A 489 -8.11 15.31 -13.93
N GLY A 490 -6.88 15.49 -13.44
CA GLY A 490 -5.95 16.53 -13.88
C GLY A 490 -5.60 17.57 -12.81
N ASP A 491 -5.02 18.66 -13.28
CA ASP A 491 -4.48 19.77 -12.46
C ASP A 491 -5.61 20.70 -11.95
N HIS A 492 -5.60 21.04 -10.66
CA HIS A 492 -6.51 22.04 -10.08
C HIS A 492 -5.98 23.48 -10.12
N GLY A 493 -4.78 23.69 -10.68
CA GLY A 493 -4.08 24.96 -10.86
C GLY A 493 -2.73 25.05 -10.14
N GLU A 494 -2.03 26.17 -10.32
CA GLU A 494 -0.71 26.40 -9.72
C GLU A 494 -0.74 26.22 -8.18
N GLY A 495 0.19 25.39 -7.66
CA GLY A 495 0.29 25.06 -6.23
C GLY A 495 -0.66 23.97 -5.74
N THR A 496 -1.44 23.34 -6.62
CA THR A 496 -2.37 22.24 -6.28
C THR A 496 -1.81 20.86 -6.66
N GLN A 497 -2.51 19.80 -6.26
CA GLN A 497 -2.21 18.43 -6.71
C GLN A 497 -2.89 18.13 -8.05
N ASN A 498 -2.27 17.22 -8.81
CA ASN A 498 -2.98 16.48 -9.86
C ASN A 498 -3.83 15.42 -9.19
N THR A 499 -5.14 15.52 -9.35
CA THR A 499 -6.11 14.59 -8.77
C THR A 499 -6.59 13.59 -9.82
N GLU A 500 -6.78 12.33 -9.46
CA GLU A 500 -7.22 11.29 -10.40
C GLU A 500 -8.68 11.47 -10.89
N VAL A 501 -9.03 10.80 -11.98
CA VAL A 501 -10.41 10.74 -12.51
C VAL A 501 -11.34 10.00 -11.53
N THR A 502 -12.58 10.45 -11.37
CA THR A 502 -13.53 9.83 -10.42
C THR A 502 -14.39 8.77 -11.10
N ASP A 503 -13.84 7.58 -11.28
CA ASP A 503 -14.49 6.42 -11.93
C ASP A 503 -14.73 5.21 -11.01
N GLN A 504 -14.24 5.27 -9.77
CA GLN A 504 -14.54 4.34 -8.66
C GLN A 504 -14.49 5.04 -7.30
N CYS A 505 -15.11 4.39 -6.32
CA CYS A 505 -14.74 4.56 -4.92
C CYS A 505 -13.64 3.57 -4.55
N HIS A 506 -12.66 4.01 -3.76
CA HIS A 506 -11.64 3.16 -3.19
C HIS A 506 -12.22 2.47 -1.94
N ASP A 507 -12.60 3.29 -0.96
CA ASP A 507 -13.36 2.87 0.22
C ASP A 507 -14.75 3.49 0.22
N ILE A 508 -15.70 2.76 0.79
CA ILE A 508 -17.03 3.27 1.12
C ILE A 508 -17.31 2.93 2.58
N THR A 509 -17.21 3.90 3.47
CA THR A 509 -17.58 3.70 4.86
C THR A 509 -19.09 3.90 5.02
N VAL A 510 -19.79 2.84 5.43
CA VAL A 510 -21.24 2.88 5.68
C VAL A 510 -21.52 3.14 7.15
N PHE A 511 -22.60 3.86 7.44
CA PHE A 511 -23.10 4.12 8.80
C PHE A 511 -24.59 3.75 8.89
N PRO A 512 -24.93 2.45 9.02
CA PRO A 512 -26.31 1.98 8.90
C PRO A 512 -27.28 2.61 9.91
N ALA A 513 -26.83 2.83 11.16
CA ALA A 513 -27.62 3.48 12.21
C ALA A 513 -28.03 4.92 11.87
N LYS A 514 -27.29 5.60 11.00
CA LYS A 514 -27.58 6.97 10.50
C LYS A 514 -28.17 6.97 9.10
N LYS A 515 -28.22 5.82 8.43
CA LYS A 515 -28.61 5.66 7.02
C LYS A 515 -27.74 6.48 6.05
N LEU A 516 -26.48 6.70 6.42
CA LEU A 516 -25.49 7.44 5.62
C LEU A 516 -24.37 6.50 5.17
N ALA A 517 -23.73 6.84 4.06
CA ALA A 517 -22.41 6.31 3.69
C ALA A 517 -21.54 7.42 3.10
N ALA A 518 -20.23 7.31 3.29
CA ALA A 518 -19.24 8.22 2.71
C ALA A 518 -18.31 7.42 1.81
N GLY A 519 -18.23 7.80 0.54
CA GLY A 519 -17.32 7.20 -0.42
C GLY A 519 -16.09 8.09 -0.58
N ALA A 520 -14.91 7.55 -0.34
CA ALA A 520 -13.66 8.16 -0.77
C ALA A 520 -13.41 7.64 -2.19
N CYS A 521 -13.60 8.50 -3.19
CA CYS A 521 -13.66 8.08 -4.57
C CYS A 521 -12.61 8.83 -5.37
N SER A 522 -11.73 8.10 -6.05
CA SER A 522 -10.53 8.58 -6.78
C SER A 522 -10.28 10.11 -6.90
N GLY A 523 -11.19 10.94 -7.44
CA GLY A 523 -11.09 12.41 -7.42
C GLY A 523 -12.12 13.24 -6.60
N ASN A 524 -13.07 12.61 -5.90
CA ASN A 524 -14.10 13.24 -5.08
C ASN A 524 -14.41 12.46 -3.78
N GLY A 525 -14.63 13.18 -2.69
CA GLY A 525 -15.39 12.66 -1.53
C GLY A 525 -16.87 12.76 -1.79
N ILE A 526 -17.64 11.70 -1.59
CA ILE A 526 -19.10 11.70 -1.77
C ILE A 526 -19.84 11.31 -0.49
N LEU A 527 -21.01 11.92 -0.27
CA LEU A 527 -21.95 11.54 0.78
C LEU A 527 -23.17 10.87 0.13
N MET A 528 -23.66 9.79 0.73
CA MET A 528 -24.75 8.96 0.22
C MET A 528 -25.84 8.69 1.28
N ASP A 529 -27.10 8.70 0.85
CA ASP A 529 -28.24 8.11 1.56
C ASP A 529 -28.28 6.61 1.26
N ILE A 530 -28.36 5.79 2.32
CA ILE A 530 -28.48 4.32 2.28
C ILE A 530 -29.72 3.81 3.03
N ALA A 531 -30.76 4.65 3.17
CA ALA A 531 -32.03 4.26 3.79
C ALA A 531 -32.73 3.08 3.08
N ASP A 532 -32.47 2.88 1.79
CA ASP A 532 -32.63 1.62 1.08
C ASP A 532 -31.23 1.04 0.83
N PRO A 533 -30.78 0.02 1.60
CA PRO A 533 -29.46 -0.60 1.45
C PRO A 533 -29.21 -1.22 0.06
N LEU A 534 -30.24 -1.44 -0.76
CA LEU A 534 -30.07 -1.95 -2.12
C LEU A 534 -29.90 -0.83 -3.15
N LYS A 535 -30.20 0.43 -2.79
CA LYS A 535 -30.26 1.57 -3.71
C LYS A 535 -29.61 2.83 -3.11
N PRO A 536 -28.30 2.81 -2.82
CA PRO A 536 -27.57 3.99 -2.38
C PRO A 536 -27.74 5.15 -3.37
N LYS A 537 -27.91 6.36 -2.84
CA LYS A 537 -28.02 7.59 -3.63
C LYS A 537 -27.05 8.62 -3.12
N ARG A 538 -26.22 9.16 -4.01
CA ARG A 538 -25.39 10.32 -3.68
C ARG A 538 -26.28 11.53 -3.35
N ILE A 539 -26.01 12.18 -2.23
CA ILE A 539 -26.71 13.39 -1.77
C ILE A 539 -25.85 14.65 -1.85
N ASP A 540 -24.52 14.51 -1.78
CA ASP A 540 -23.57 15.61 -1.96
C ASP A 540 -22.20 15.07 -2.42
N ASP A 541 -21.35 15.95 -2.97
CA ASP A 541 -19.96 15.65 -3.33
C ASP A 541 -19.04 16.85 -3.09
N VAL A 542 -17.76 16.57 -2.84
CA VAL A 542 -16.69 17.55 -2.65
C VAL A 542 -15.43 17.13 -3.41
N SER A 543 -14.62 18.11 -3.75
CA SER A 543 -13.27 17.95 -4.31
C SER A 543 -12.33 18.85 -3.51
N ASP A 544 -11.11 18.41 -3.29
CA ASP A 544 -10.08 19.10 -2.51
C ASP A 544 -8.82 19.17 -3.37
N LYS A 545 -8.33 20.40 -3.56
CA LYS A 545 -7.20 20.70 -4.43
C LYS A 545 -5.87 20.23 -3.84
N SER A 546 -5.85 19.85 -2.56
CA SER A 546 -4.66 19.29 -1.92
C SER A 546 -4.62 17.76 -1.93
N PHE A 547 -5.63 17.09 -2.50
CA PHE A 547 -5.70 15.62 -2.59
C PHE A 547 -5.21 15.12 -3.96
N ALA A 548 -4.40 14.06 -3.99
CA ALA A 548 -4.10 13.34 -5.22
C ALA A 548 -5.13 12.23 -5.48
N TYR A 549 -5.51 11.51 -4.43
CA TYR A 549 -6.38 10.35 -4.52
C TYR A 549 -7.18 10.17 -3.25
N TRP A 550 -8.51 10.30 -3.33
CA TRP A 550 -9.39 10.11 -2.17
C TRP A 550 -9.42 8.63 -1.78
N HIS A 551 -8.88 8.35 -0.60
CA HIS A 551 -8.48 7.00 -0.21
C HIS A 551 -9.50 6.34 0.72
N SER A 552 -9.73 6.88 1.91
CA SER A 552 -10.72 6.37 2.86
C SER A 552 -11.53 7.44 3.57
N ALA A 553 -12.61 7.01 4.23
CA ALA A 553 -13.56 7.88 4.92
C ALA A 553 -13.91 7.32 6.30
N THR A 554 -14.16 8.16 7.31
CA THR A 554 -14.67 7.72 8.63
C THR A 554 -15.58 8.77 9.25
N PHE A 555 -16.74 8.35 9.75
CA PHE A 555 -17.66 9.24 10.48
C PHE A 555 -17.27 9.34 11.96
N ASN A 556 -17.64 10.45 12.60
CA ASN A 556 -17.71 10.47 14.06
C ASN A 556 -18.92 9.66 14.58
N ASN A 557 -18.95 9.33 15.87
CA ASN A 557 -20.00 8.46 16.45
C ASN A 557 -21.43 9.02 16.30
N ASP A 558 -21.58 10.34 16.17
CA ASP A 558 -22.88 10.99 15.98
C ASP A 558 -23.32 11.08 14.52
N GLY A 559 -22.44 10.81 13.55
CA GLY A 559 -22.73 10.97 12.12
C GLY A 559 -22.90 12.43 11.68
N THR A 560 -22.29 13.36 12.43
CA THR A 560 -22.33 14.81 12.19
C THR A 560 -21.05 15.33 11.54
N LYS A 561 -20.00 14.53 11.50
CA LYS A 561 -18.73 14.80 10.83
C LYS A 561 -18.25 13.58 10.06
N VAL A 562 -17.47 13.80 9.01
CA VAL A 562 -16.70 12.79 8.30
C VAL A 562 -15.27 13.30 8.05
N LEU A 563 -14.29 12.44 8.30
CA LEU A 563 -12.90 12.58 7.87
C LEU A 563 -12.73 11.83 6.54
N PHE A 564 -11.95 12.39 5.63
CA PHE A 564 -11.45 11.73 4.42
C PHE A 564 -9.92 11.77 4.38
N THR A 565 -9.29 10.76 3.79
CA THR A 565 -7.82 10.60 3.69
C THR A 565 -7.34 10.68 2.23
N ASP A 566 -6.07 11.03 2.03
CA ASP A 566 -5.42 11.16 0.70
C ASP A 566 -4.28 10.14 0.54
N GLU A 567 -4.35 9.29 -0.49
CA GLU A 567 -3.28 8.35 -0.87
C GLU A 567 -2.20 9.06 -1.71
N TRP A 568 -1.64 10.13 -1.16
CA TRP A 568 -0.64 10.89 -1.88
C TRP A 568 0.60 10.04 -2.16
N GLY A 569 0.88 9.83 -3.45
CA GLY A 569 2.01 9.01 -3.90
C GLY A 569 1.70 7.53 -4.10
N GLY A 570 0.43 7.10 -4.01
CA GLY A 570 0.00 5.73 -4.36
C GLY A 570 0.64 4.67 -3.48
N GLY A 571 0.64 4.91 -2.17
CA GLY A 571 1.09 3.99 -1.12
C GLY A 571 2.60 3.74 -1.02
N MET A 572 3.32 3.81 -2.12
CA MET A 572 4.69 3.29 -2.26
C MET A 572 5.78 4.37 -2.24
N ARG A 573 5.44 5.64 -2.45
CA ARG A 573 6.45 6.71 -2.61
C ARG A 573 6.88 7.27 -1.25
N PRO A 574 8.14 7.77 -1.15
CA PRO A 574 8.54 8.57 0.00
C PRO A 574 7.83 9.92 -0.06
N ARG A 575 7.21 10.28 1.06
CA ARG A 575 6.23 11.35 1.24
C ARG A 575 6.20 11.77 2.70
N CYS A 576 5.48 12.85 3.02
CA CYS A 576 5.53 13.48 4.33
C CYS A 576 6.95 13.97 4.68
N GLN A 577 7.77 14.29 3.68
CA GLN A 577 9.13 14.78 3.87
C GLN A 577 9.12 16.24 4.34
N ALA A 578 10.21 16.71 4.96
CA ALA A 578 10.30 18.07 5.48
C ALA A 578 10.12 19.19 4.42
N GLY A 579 10.31 18.89 3.14
CA GLY A 579 10.07 19.81 2.02
C GLY A 579 8.69 19.68 1.37
N ASP A 580 7.86 18.74 1.79
CA ASP A 580 6.53 18.51 1.22
C ASP A 580 5.53 19.58 1.71
N PRO A 581 4.56 20.01 0.87
CA PRO A 581 3.50 20.92 1.31
C PRO A 581 2.63 20.28 2.40
N GLN A 582 2.43 20.99 3.52
CA GLN A 582 1.69 20.48 4.69
C GLN A 582 0.23 20.07 4.41
N ALA A 583 -0.37 20.57 3.33
CA ALA A 583 -1.73 20.19 2.93
C ALA A 583 -1.80 18.92 2.05
N TRP A 584 -0.66 18.42 1.54
CA TRP A 584 -0.63 17.29 0.59
C TRP A 584 -0.51 15.95 1.32
N GLY A 585 -1.36 14.98 1.00
CA GLY A 585 -1.49 13.74 1.78
C GLY A 585 -2.00 13.98 3.20
N ALA A 586 -2.79 15.04 3.42
CA ALA A 586 -3.38 15.40 4.71
C ALA A 586 -4.82 14.89 4.77
N ASP A 587 -5.32 14.57 5.96
CA ASP A 587 -6.73 14.23 6.17
C ASP A 587 -7.57 15.50 6.14
N ALA A 588 -8.75 15.45 5.52
CA ALA A 588 -9.70 16.54 5.43
C ALA A 588 -10.96 16.25 6.26
N PHE A 589 -11.33 17.17 7.15
CA PHE A 589 -12.52 17.06 7.99
C PHE A 589 -13.67 17.89 7.43
N TYR A 590 -14.85 17.28 7.35
CA TYR A 590 -16.10 17.91 6.91
C TYR A 590 -17.19 17.72 7.96
N GLY A 591 -17.94 18.78 8.25
CA GLY A 591 -19.23 18.70 8.94
C GLY A 591 -20.34 18.30 7.97
N ILE A 592 -21.37 17.61 8.47
CA ILE A 592 -22.54 17.21 7.68
C ILE A 592 -23.72 18.10 8.08
N GLU A 593 -24.03 19.08 7.24
CA GLU A 593 -25.00 20.15 7.56
C GLU A 593 -26.10 20.19 6.49
N ASN A 594 -27.34 19.87 6.89
CA ASN A 594 -28.49 19.76 5.98
C ASN A 594 -28.24 18.84 4.77
N GLY A 595 -27.50 17.75 4.99
CA GLY A 595 -27.12 16.79 3.94
C GLY A 595 -25.90 17.18 3.10
N LYS A 596 -25.21 18.29 3.43
CA LYS A 596 -24.02 18.76 2.72
C LYS A 596 -22.72 18.59 3.50
N LEU A 597 -21.64 18.36 2.77
CA LEU A 597 -20.27 18.31 3.29
C LEU A 597 -19.69 19.71 3.36
N VAL A 598 -19.47 20.22 4.58
CA VAL A 598 -18.93 21.56 4.83
C VAL A 598 -17.54 21.42 5.44
N TYR A 599 -16.51 21.83 4.68
CA TYR A 599 -15.11 21.78 5.11
C TYR A 599 -14.88 22.47 6.48
N ARG A 600 -14.00 21.88 7.29
CA ARG A 600 -13.67 22.35 8.65
C ARG A 600 -12.17 22.57 8.86
N GLY A 601 -11.32 21.65 8.41
CA GLY A 601 -9.88 21.70 8.63
C GLY A 601 -9.15 20.51 8.02
N HIS A 602 -7.81 20.54 8.07
CA HIS A 602 -6.95 19.42 7.73
C HIS A 602 -6.12 18.96 8.94
N PHE A 603 -5.71 17.70 8.95
CA PHE A 603 -4.63 17.18 9.80
C PHE A 603 -3.57 16.50 8.95
N LYS A 604 -2.29 16.68 9.31
CA LYS A 604 -1.16 16.00 8.68
C LYS A 604 -0.26 15.46 9.77
N LEU A 605 0.31 14.27 9.56
CA LEU A 605 1.37 13.71 10.40
C LEU A 605 2.47 14.76 10.68
N PRO A 606 2.71 15.17 11.95
CA PRO A 606 3.67 16.22 12.26
C PRO A 606 5.14 15.82 12.06
N ALA A 607 5.42 14.51 12.02
CA ALA A 607 6.77 13.97 11.87
C ALA A 607 7.21 13.90 10.42
N PRO A 608 8.25 14.66 10.01
CA PRO A 608 8.80 14.54 8.67
C PRO A 608 9.53 13.21 8.50
N GLN A 609 9.22 12.52 7.41
CA GLN A 609 9.73 11.20 7.04
C GLN A 609 10.93 11.29 6.09
N THR A 610 11.72 10.23 6.00
CA THR A 610 12.91 10.15 5.14
C THR A 610 12.56 9.74 3.69
N ASP A 611 13.58 9.57 2.85
CA ASP A 611 13.46 8.97 1.52
C ASP A 611 13.39 7.43 1.55
N LYS A 612 13.45 6.81 2.75
CA LYS A 612 13.36 5.36 2.99
C LYS A 612 12.06 4.92 3.66
N GLU A 613 11.17 5.87 3.95
CA GLU A 613 9.84 5.64 4.50
C GLU A 613 8.77 6.03 3.49
N ASN A 614 7.82 5.13 3.22
CA ASN A 614 6.60 5.46 2.49
C ASN A 614 5.54 5.94 3.48
N CYS A 615 4.89 7.08 3.19
CA CYS A 615 3.97 7.73 4.11
C CYS A 615 2.67 8.11 3.40
N VAL A 616 1.58 7.48 3.84
CA VAL A 616 0.22 7.66 3.33
C VAL A 616 -0.74 7.54 4.51
N ALA A 617 -1.79 8.34 4.51
CA ALA A 617 -2.90 8.24 5.44
C ALA A 617 -3.74 6.99 5.14
N HIS A 618 -3.82 6.06 6.09
CA HIS A 618 -4.51 4.77 5.93
C HIS A 618 -5.53 4.51 7.05
N ASN A 619 -6.20 3.36 6.98
CA ASN A 619 -7.45 3.08 7.70
C ASN A 619 -7.35 3.08 9.23
N GLY A 620 -8.47 3.43 9.86
CA GLY A 620 -8.57 3.70 11.28
C GLY A 620 -10.00 3.63 11.82
N SER A 621 -10.20 3.89 13.11
CA SER A 621 -11.53 3.97 13.72
C SER A 621 -11.64 5.02 14.81
N ILE A 622 -12.88 5.36 15.19
CA ILE A 622 -13.12 6.19 16.37
C ILE A 622 -12.61 5.52 17.67
N VAL A 623 -12.09 6.32 18.61
CA VAL A 623 -11.90 5.96 20.02
C VAL A 623 -13.09 6.54 20.80
N PRO A 624 -14.01 5.70 21.32
CA PRO A 624 -15.34 6.13 21.76
C PRO A 624 -15.37 6.75 23.15
N VAL A 625 -14.82 7.96 23.30
CA VAL A 625 -14.95 8.75 24.54
C VAL A 625 -16.25 9.57 24.51
N PRO A 626 -17.12 9.53 25.54
CA PRO A 626 -18.38 10.28 25.55
C PRO A 626 -18.18 11.78 25.27
N GLY A 627 -18.88 12.29 24.26
CA GLY A 627 -18.86 13.72 23.88
C GLY A 627 -17.51 14.24 23.37
N ARG A 628 -16.66 13.36 22.82
CA ARG A 628 -15.46 13.74 22.06
C ARG A 628 -15.39 12.94 20.77
N ASP A 629 -14.86 13.57 19.74
CA ASP A 629 -14.55 12.93 18.46
C ASP A 629 -13.05 12.66 18.42
N ILE A 630 -12.65 11.40 18.63
CA ILE A 630 -11.26 10.97 18.60
C ILE A 630 -11.13 9.84 17.59
N PHE A 631 -10.11 9.89 16.74
CA PHE A 631 -9.82 8.91 15.69
C PHE A 631 -8.43 8.30 15.96
N VAL A 632 -8.29 6.99 15.83
CA VAL A 632 -6.98 6.33 15.72
C VAL A 632 -6.78 5.92 14.27
N GLN A 633 -5.60 6.20 13.73
CA GLN A 633 -5.30 6.13 12.30
C GLN A 633 -3.91 5.55 12.05
N ALA A 634 -3.78 4.74 10.99
CA ALA A 634 -2.50 4.26 10.51
C ALA A 634 -1.90 5.18 9.43
N TRP A 635 -0.56 5.31 9.41
CA TRP A 635 0.18 6.21 8.52
C TRP A 635 1.29 5.49 7.74
N TYR A 636 1.10 4.23 7.33
CA TYR A 636 2.16 3.38 6.75
C TYR A 636 3.45 3.48 7.61
N GLN A 637 4.63 3.82 7.05
CA GLN A 637 5.86 3.93 7.86
C GLN A 637 5.95 5.19 8.74
N GLY A 638 4.99 6.12 8.65
CA GLY A 638 4.82 7.21 9.61
C GLY A 638 4.03 6.83 10.89
N GLY A 639 3.75 5.54 11.08
CA GLY A 639 3.29 5.01 12.35
C GLY A 639 1.78 5.01 12.55
N ILE A 640 1.36 5.38 13.77
CA ILE A 640 -0.03 5.50 14.23
C ILE A 640 -0.20 6.85 14.90
N SER A 641 -1.23 7.60 14.51
CA SER A 641 -1.65 8.83 15.19
C SER A 641 -3.01 8.62 15.84
N VAL A 642 -3.20 9.19 17.03
CA VAL A 642 -4.50 9.33 17.69
C VAL A 642 -4.84 10.82 17.71
N ILE A 643 -5.92 11.19 17.03
CA ILE A 643 -6.28 12.56 16.69
C ILE A 643 -7.58 12.93 17.39
N ASP A 644 -7.57 14.00 18.20
CA ASP A 644 -8.79 14.64 18.69
C ASP A 644 -9.25 15.68 17.68
N PHE A 645 -10.44 15.47 17.11
CA PHE A 645 -11.10 16.32 16.12
C PHE A 645 -12.49 16.79 16.59
N THR A 646 -12.71 16.80 17.91
CA THR A 646 -13.94 17.33 18.53
C THR A 646 -14.22 18.76 18.04
N ASP A 647 -13.18 19.60 17.99
CA ASP A 647 -13.12 20.80 17.16
C ASP A 647 -12.37 20.46 15.85
N ALA A 648 -13.13 20.12 14.82
CA ALA A 648 -12.60 19.76 13.50
C ALA A 648 -11.96 20.94 12.73
N THR A 649 -12.00 22.17 13.26
CA THR A 649 -11.22 23.30 12.73
C THR A 649 -9.79 23.33 13.25
N LYS A 650 -9.51 22.58 14.33
CA LYS A 650 -8.21 22.48 15.00
C LYS A 650 -7.95 21.04 15.48
N PRO A 651 -7.95 20.05 14.56
CA PRO A 651 -7.60 18.68 14.91
C PRO A 651 -6.18 18.62 15.49
N ARG A 652 -5.94 17.75 16.47
CA ARG A 652 -4.63 17.63 17.13
C ARG A 652 -4.27 16.18 17.41
N GLU A 653 -3.00 15.84 17.23
CA GLU A 653 -2.43 14.58 17.70
C GLU A 653 -2.38 14.60 19.24
N ILE A 654 -2.91 13.57 19.90
CA ILE A 654 -2.95 13.42 21.36
C ILE A 654 -2.18 12.19 21.86
N ALA A 655 -1.94 11.20 21.00
CA ALA A 655 -1.05 10.07 21.23
C ALA A 655 -0.49 9.60 19.89
N TYR A 656 0.68 8.97 19.89
CA TYR A 656 1.25 8.34 18.70
C TYR A 656 2.14 7.14 19.05
N PHE A 657 2.36 6.28 18.07
CA PHE A 657 3.43 5.29 18.07
C PHE A 657 4.07 5.22 16.69
N ASP A 658 5.39 5.17 16.61
CA ASP A 658 6.11 5.11 15.33
C ASP A 658 7.39 4.27 15.41
N ARG A 659 7.87 3.81 14.24
CA ARG A 659 9.10 3.02 14.07
C ARG A 659 9.90 3.53 12.89
N GLY A 660 11.22 3.57 13.05
CA GLY A 660 12.12 3.85 11.94
C GLY A 660 12.01 2.85 10.77
N PRO A 661 12.64 3.18 9.63
CA PRO A 661 12.43 2.48 8.36
C PRO A 661 12.75 0.98 8.47
N ILE A 662 12.13 0.14 7.63
CA ILE A 662 12.47 -1.29 7.59
C ILE A 662 13.96 -1.54 7.33
N ASP A 663 14.57 -0.77 6.42
CA ASP A 663 16.00 -0.87 6.07
C ASP A 663 16.65 0.52 5.93
N LYS A 664 17.97 0.58 6.11
CA LYS A 664 18.75 1.82 6.09
C LYS A 664 19.12 2.31 4.68
N ASP A 665 19.15 1.40 3.70
CA ASP A 665 19.58 1.67 2.32
C ASP A 665 18.39 1.59 1.34
N GLN A 666 17.39 0.75 1.62
CA GLN A 666 16.27 0.41 0.74
C GLN A 666 14.94 1.02 1.23
N LEU A 667 14.15 1.60 0.32
CA LEU A 667 12.74 1.90 0.56
C LEU A 667 11.94 0.60 0.38
N ILE A 668 11.57 -0.03 1.49
CA ILE A 668 10.71 -1.22 1.53
C ILE A 668 9.32 -0.80 2.01
N LEU A 669 8.26 -1.27 1.35
CA LEU A 669 6.89 -1.04 1.80
C LEU A 669 6.69 -1.68 3.19
N GLY A 670 6.31 -0.86 4.16
CA GLY A 670 6.18 -1.26 5.56
C GLY A 670 5.25 -0.36 6.36
N GLY A 671 5.30 -0.51 7.68
CA GLY A 671 4.48 0.26 8.60
C GLY A 671 3.04 -0.21 8.66
N TYR A 672 2.13 0.60 9.20
CA TYR A 672 0.78 0.15 9.54
C TYR A 672 -0.21 0.32 8.40
N TRP A 673 -0.87 -0.77 7.99
CA TRP A 673 -2.01 -0.75 7.07
C TRP A 673 -3.27 -0.25 7.78
N SER A 674 -3.51 -0.70 9.01
CA SER A 674 -4.69 -0.27 9.77
C SER A 674 -4.39 -0.17 11.26
N ALA A 675 -5.16 0.68 11.96
CA ALA A 675 -5.10 0.80 13.41
C ALA A 675 -6.52 1.00 13.98
N TYR A 676 -7.07 -0.05 14.59
CA TYR A 676 -8.47 -0.09 15.03
C TYR A 676 -8.63 -0.20 16.55
N TRP A 677 -9.54 0.60 17.11
CA TRP A 677 -9.93 0.52 18.51
C TRP A 677 -10.97 -0.58 18.73
N TYR A 678 -10.64 -1.55 19.57
CA TYR A 678 -11.57 -2.59 20.01
C TYR A 678 -11.34 -2.94 21.48
N LYS A 679 -12.40 -2.88 22.30
CA LYS A 679 -12.41 -3.29 23.73
C LYS A 679 -11.21 -2.80 24.56
N GLY A 680 -10.90 -1.51 24.48
CA GLY A 680 -9.84 -0.89 25.28
C GLY A 680 -8.42 -1.05 24.74
N ARG A 681 -8.26 -1.54 23.51
CA ARG A 681 -6.98 -1.68 22.82
C ARG A 681 -7.04 -1.12 21.42
N ILE A 682 -5.87 -0.70 20.93
CA ILE A 682 -5.64 -0.42 19.51
C ILE A 682 -4.93 -1.65 18.95
N TYR A 683 -5.52 -2.30 17.95
CA TYR A 683 -4.91 -3.38 17.18
C TYR A 683 -4.48 -2.83 15.84
N ALA A 684 -3.23 -3.04 15.46
CA ALA A 684 -2.71 -2.52 14.20
C ALA A 684 -1.98 -3.60 13.40
N THR A 685 -2.33 -3.73 12.12
CA THR A 685 -1.62 -4.58 11.16
C THR A 685 -0.44 -3.84 10.57
N GLU A 686 0.76 -4.36 10.80
CA GLU A 686 1.97 -3.90 10.15
C GLU A 686 2.20 -4.74 8.88
N ILE A 687 2.33 -4.06 7.73
CA ILE A 687 2.35 -4.64 6.39
C ILE A 687 3.41 -5.74 6.23
N GLY A 688 4.59 -5.55 6.80
CA GLY A 688 5.75 -6.44 6.70
C GLY A 688 5.98 -7.29 7.94
N ARG A 689 5.82 -6.72 9.14
CA ARG A 689 6.28 -7.24 10.43
C ARG A 689 5.25 -8.17 11.11
N GLY A 690 3.95 -7.85 11.09
CA GLY A 690 2.92 -8.63 11.77
C GLY A 690 1.77 -7.82 12.37
N ILE A 691 1.42 -8.06 13.64
CA ILE A 691 0.33 -7.37 14.36
C ILE A 691 0.89 -6.77 15.66
N ASP A 692 0.66 -5.48 15.89
CA ASP A 692 0.93 -4.85 17.19
C ASP A 692 -0.38 -4.57 17.94
N VAL A 693 -0.31 -4.65 19.27
CA VAL A 693 -1.41 -4.30 20.18
C VAL A 693 -0.93 -3.22 21.13
N PHE A 694 -1.68 -2.12 21.23
CA PHE A 694 -1.36 -0.98 22.07
C PHE A 694 -2.48 -0.70 23.09
N LYS A 695 -2.13 0.06 24.14
CA LYS A 695 -3.08 0.65 25.07
C LYS A 695 -2.77 2.14 25.26
N LEU A 696 -3.82 2.97 25.29
CA LEU A 696 -3.72 4.39 25.64
C LEU A 696 -3.37 4.58 27.12
N GLU A 697 -2.68 5.67 27.43
CA GLU A 697 -2.25 6.01 28.78
C GLU A 697 -2.85 7.35 29.24
N PRO A 698 -3.20 7.50 30.53
CA PRO A 698 -3.65 8.78 31.06
C PRO A 698 -2.61 9.87 30.83
N SER A 699 -3.06 11.03 30.37
CA SER A 699 -2.21 12.14 29.93
C SER A 699 -2.93 13.49 30.16
N ALA A 700 -2.27 14.59 29.80
CA ALA A 700 -2.91 15.90 29.77
C ALA A 700 -4.05 16.02 28.74
N PHE A 701 -4.17 15.07 27.79
CA PHE A 701 -5.21 15.08 26.74
C PHE A 701 -6.36 14.10 26.98
N LEU A 702 -6.13 13.05 27.78
CA LEU A 702 -7.11 11.99 28.09
C LEU A 702 -6.97 11.55 29.54
N SER A 703 -8.04 11.67 30.32
CA SER A 703 -8.06 11.18 31.71
C SER A 703 -8.18 9.65 31.79
N ALA A 704 -7.87 9.08 32.96
CA ALA A 704 -8.06 7.63 33.19
C ALA A 704 -9.54 7.22 33.07
N GLU A 705 -10.44 8.10 33.49
CA GLU A 705 -11.90 7.95 33.40
C GLU A 705 -12.37 8.01 31.94
N GLU A 706 -11.84 8.93 31.13
CA GLU A 706 -12.15 9.01 29.70
C GLU A 706 -11.71 7.73 28.96
N ILE A 707 -10.51 7.24 29.24
CA ILE A 707 -10.02 5.96 28.69
C ILE A 707 -10.95 4.83 29.14
N ALA A 708 -11.25 4.70 30.43
CA ALA A 708 -12.16 3.69 30.96
C ALA A 708 -13.57 3.77 30.35
N ALA A 709 -14.07 4.96 30.03
CA ALA A 709 -15.34 5.15 29.33
C ALA A 709 -15.27 4.64 27.87
N ALA A 710 -14.14 4.80 27.18
CA ALA A 710 -13.93 4.20 25.86
C ALA A 710 -13.72 2.67 25.91
N GLU A 711 -13.16 2.12 27.00
CA GLU A 711 -13.13 0.67 27.23
C GLU A 711 -14.54 0.11 27.48
N ALA A 712 -15.39 0.88 28.16
CA ALA A 712 -16.77 0.52 28.50
C ALA A 712 -17.80 0.80 27.39
N ALA A 713 -17.38 1.21 26.20
CA ALA A 713 -18.27 1.47 25.07
C ALA A 713 -18.96 0.17 24.59
N ILE A 714 -20.27 0.25 24.39
CA ILE A 714 -21.13 -0.85 23.99
C ILE A 714 -21.26 -0.85 22.47
N TYR A 715 -20.75 -1.90 21.83
CA TYR A 715 -20.87 -2.14 20.40
C TYR A 715 -22.08 -3.04 20.12
N PRO A 716 -23.09 -2.57 19.36
CA PRO A 716 -24.13 -3.42 18.78
C PRO A 716 -23.53 -4.68 18.13
N GLY A 717 -24.12 -5.85 18.43
CA GLY A 717 -23.61 -7.13 17.92
C GLY A 717 -22.26 -7.60 18.46
N ASN A 718 -21.60 -6.82 19.33
CA ASN A 718 -20.28 -7.14 19.92
C ASN A 718 -19.16 -7.35 18.88
N GLY A 719 -19.27 -6.70 17.72
CA GLY A 719 -18.32 -6.80 16.61
C GLY A 719 -17.82 -5.44 16.10
N PHE A 720 -16.81 -5.50 15.24
CA PHE A 720 -16.26 -4.37 14.49
C PHE A 720 -15.88 -4.87 13.10
N ASN A 721 -16.31 -4.15 12.06
CA ASN A 721 -15.91 -4.40 10.68
C ASN A 721 -15.29 -3.12 10.10
N PRO A 722 -14.16 -3.24 9.38
CA PRO A 722 -13.65 -2.21 8.49
C PRO A 722 -14.75 -1.61 7.60
N GLN A 723 -14.60 -0.32 7.27
CA GLN A 723 -15.55 0.46 6.46
C GLN A 723 -17.03 0.40 6.93
N THR A 724 -17.29 -0.03 8.18
CA THR A 724 -18.64 -0.18 8.74
C THR A 724 -18.71 0.56 10.07
N GLN A 725 -19.08 1.84 10.05
CA GLN A 725 -19.21 2.64 11.25
C GLN A 725 -20.37 2.14 12.11
N THR A 726 -20.01 1.55 13.25
CA THR A 726 -20.95 1.16 14.30
C THR A 726 -21.22 2.35 15.20
N GLN A 727 -22.50 2.68 15.47
CA GLN A 727 -22.83 3.64 16.52
C GLN A 727 -22.67 2.94 17.87
N VAL A 728 -21.77 3.45 18.71
CA VAL A 728 -21.60 2.94 20.06
C VAL A 728 -22.39 3.75 21.07
N THR A 729 -22.71 3.12 22.19
CA THR A 729 -23.34 3.74 23.36
C THR A 729 -22.52 3.44 24.62
N TRP A 730 -22.92 4.00 25.77
CA TRP A 730 -22.23 3.77 27.04
C TRP A 730 -23.24 3.37 28.14
N PRO A 731 -22.80 2.68 29.20
CA PRO A 731 -23.64 2.41 30.37
C PRO A 731 -24.21 3.68 31.00
N GLU A 732 -25.36 3.54 31.66
CA GLU A 732 -26.08 4.67 32.25
C GLU A 732 -25.19 5.46 33.24
N GLY A 733 -25.27 6.79 33.16
CA GLY A 733 -24.50 7.70 33.99
C GLY A 733 -23.01 7.83 33.64
N VAL A 734 -22.42 7.00 32.78
CA VAL A 734 -21.00 7.13 32.36
C VAL A 734 -20.77 8.46 31.66
N ALA A 735 -21.57 8.80 30.65
CA ALA A 735 -21.46 10.07 29.94
C ALA A 735 -21.62 11.29 30.87
N ALA A 736 -22.53 11.21 31.85
CA ALA A 736 -22.74 12.28 32.84
C ALA A 736 -21.54 12.44 33.80
N LYS A 737 -20.92 11.33 34.24
CA LYS A 737 -19.70 11.35 35.06
C LYS A 737 -18.53 11.98 34.31
N ILE A 738 -18.33 11.60 33.04
CA ILE A 738 -17.28 12.19 32.19
C ILE A 738 -17.54 13.68 31.89
N ALA A 739 -18.79 14.07 31.66
CA ALA A 739 -19.14 15.49 31.50
C ALA A 739 -18.94 16.30 32.78
N ALA A 740 -19.01 15.67 33.96
CA ALA A 740 -18.72 16.30 35.25
C ALA A 740 -17.22 16.37 35.55
N SER A 741 -16.42 15.36 35.16
CA SER A 741 -14.95 15.36 35.40
C SER A 741 -14.16 16.29 34.49
N ARG A 742 -14.80 16.89 33.47
CA ARG A 742 -14.23 17.92 32.59
C ARG A 742 -14.52 19.36 33.05
N LYS A 743 -15.24 19.55 34.17
CA LYS A 743 -15.55 20.85 34.78
C LYS A 743 -14.68 21.11 35.99
#